data_AF-A0A2S5VTH1-F1
#
_entry.id   AF-A0A2S5VTH1-F1
#
_cell.length_a   1.000
_cell.length_b   1.000
_cell.length_c   1.000
_cell.angle_alpha   90.00
_cell.angle_beta   90.00
_cell.angle_gamma   90.00
#
_symmetry.space_group_name_H-M   'P 1'
#
loop_
_entity.id
_entity.type
_entity.pdbx_description
1 polymer ?
#
loop_
_entity_poly.entity_id
_entity_poly.type
_entity_poly.pdbx_seq_one_letter_code
_entity_poly.pdbx_strand_id
1 'polypeptide(L)'
;MAPPPVTPGPQPVPSPAATTAAAVARVRLAAGAVPSAQDAAGAGVALVLEALAASPAQPTWPTERALALAVALGDDDGARPGGGRTRDVWEALATLAAADLGLARTVEPHLDALAILDQERAATGGADAARVAAGRDPAATWGVFAAEGGGEPLRAEADDAAGPDRVLLTGTKPWCSLAASLTHALITAAVDDGSRGLYAVDLRRPGVEVVPDAWAARGLTEVPSGPLRLAGVPARRVGAPGWYLERAGFHWGGIGVAACWYGGAVGLARTLLAAASREGADRLLLMHLGAVDATLDGARASLAEAAALVDGGLAEGESGRLLAKRVRAVVARAVEETLTHVAHALGPAPLAQDPAHAKRVADLELYVRQHHAERDHASLGGALAEAARRGAADADADADAAVDPPASAVASEPEAAHASAAGDAEGASRVAFDARGPGTDADAWAADPRWDAVAPVDLDGMAGLLVVSAHADDESIGAAGLLAAAHARGVPVRLAIVTDGAASHPGSPTRSPEEIAAVRRIEARTALDAVAPGSALSLLEHPDGRVRERRDAVRADLAALLDDAAPGTWVAAPWRGDGHRDHRVVGEVVAELVAGLPVERGIRLVEYPVWMWHWATPDDPRVPWADLRALPLDAATRTAKRAAVAAHASQVHPLSPAPEDRAVLQAGYLRNADRDREVLIVADGSTTRPAAAPTAAERFDAAYARSEDPWRVTTRWYERRKRLATLAALPDERYGRALEIGCSIGVTTAGLAERVDALLAVDVAPTAVERARARLADAPHVQVEVRDVSADWPAGAFDLVVMSEVGYYLDDAALDRVLAALPGALGASGTLVACHWRHPEGDFRRSGDEVHARLAAVPGLTRILRHEEDDFLLEVLAADPRSVAARTGLR
;
A
#
# COMPACT_ATOMS: atom_id res chain seq x y z
N MET A 1 -57.45 41.64 6.85
CA MET A 1 -56.88 41.74 5.49
C MET A 1 -55.49 41.12 5.55
N ALA A 2 -55.38 39.85 5.13
CA ALA A 2 -54.09 39.19 4.95
C ALA A 2 -53.55 39.52 3.54
N PRO A 3 -52.22 39.65 3.35
CA PRO A 3 -51.64 39.86 2.03
C PRO A 3 -51.70 38.57 1.19
N PRO A 4 -51.70 38.66 -0.15
CA PRO A 4 -51.84 37.50 -1.02
C PRO A 4 -50.54 36.67 -1.05
N PRO A 5 -50.62 35.36 -1.38
CA PRO A 5 -49.46 34.51 -1.51
C PRO A 5 -48.64 34.88 -2.76
N VAL A 6 -47.33 34.96 -2.60
CA VAL A 6 -46.36 35.12 -3.70
C VAL A 6 -46.24 33.77 -4.41
N THR A 7 -46.62 33.74 -5.69
CA THR A 7 -46.36 32.62 -6.60
C THR A 7 -44.89 32.56 -6.97
N PRO A 8 -44.21 31.40 -6.91
CA PRO A 8 -42.86 31.26 -7.43
C PRO A 8 -42.92 31.31 -8.96
N GLY A 9 -42.14 32.22 -9.56
CA GLY A 9 -41.99 32.31 -11.01
C GLY A 9 -41.32 31.05 -11.60
N PRO A 10 -41.52 30.77 -12.89
CA PRO A 10 -40.91 29.62 -13.54
C PRO A 10 -39.38 29.79 -13.56
N GLN A 11 -38.68 28.83 -12.96
CA GLN A 11 -37.25 28.65 -13.17
C GLN A 11 -36.98 28.50 -14.67
N PRO A 12 -35.95 29.16 -15.25
CA PRO A 12 -35.64 29.00 -16.66
C PRO A 12 -35.20 27.55 -16.90
N VAL A 13 -36.00 26.82 -17.67
CA VAL A 13 -35.62 25.52 -18.23
C VAL A 13 -34.43 25.79 -19.17
N PRO A 14 -33.27 25.15 -18.97
CA PRO A 14 -32.14 25.37 -19.86
C PRO A 14 -32.50 24.93 -21.28
N SER A 15 -32.14 25.76 -22.26
CA SER A 15 -32.34 25.47 -23.68
C SER A 15 -31.59 24.20 -24.08
N PRO A 16 -32.22 23.23 -24.77
CA PRO A 16 -31.59 21.97 -25.19
C PRO A 16 -30.49 22.16 -26.24
N ALA A 17 -30.28 23.38 -26.76
CA ALA A 17 -29.32 23.67 -27.82
C ALA A 17 -27.86 23.88 -27.34
N ALA A 18 -27.62 24.12 -26.04
CA ALA A 18 -26.26 24.25 -25.51
C ALA A 18 -25.59 22.90 -25.16
N THR A 19 -26.39 21.83 -25.11
CA THR A 19 -25.96 20.48 -24.71
C THR A 19 -25.37 19.66 -25.86
N THR A 20 -25.55 20.08 -27.11
CA THR A 20 -25.19 19.29 -28.29
C THR A 20 -23.73 19.43 -28.72
N ALA A 21 -23.04 20.52 -28.41
CA ALA A 21 -21.64 20.71 -28.81
C ALA A 21 -20.63 19.98 -27.89
N ALA A 22 -20.97 19.74 -26.62
CA ALA A 22 -20.12 19.03 -25.66
C ALA A 22 -20.21 17.49 -25.79
N ALA A 23 -21.15 16.97 -26.57
CA ALA A 23 -21.47 15.54 -26.64
C ALA A 23 -20.50 14.70 -27.49
N VAL A 24 -19.69 15.32 -28.36
CA VAL A 24 -18.79 14.61 -29.31
C VAL A 24 -17.30 14.85 -28.97
N ALA A 25 -16.99 15.20 -27.73
CA ALA A 25 -15.60 15.41 -27.32
C ALA A 25 -14.84 14.08 -27.27
N ARG A 26 -13.66 14.04 -27.92
CA ARG A 26 -12.67 12.96 -27.83
C ARG A 26 -12.27 12.70 -26.38
N VAL A 27 -12.18 11.44 -25.98
CA VAL A 27 -11.56 11.05 -24.72
C VAL A 27 -10.07 10.91 -24.98
N ARG A 28 -9.22 11.60 -24.22
CA ARG A 28 -7.76 11.54 -24.42
C ARG A 28 -7.15 10.55 -23.44
N LEU A 29 -6.39 9.57 -23.92
CA LEU A 29 -5.60 8.70 -23.04
C LEU A 29 -4.20 9.24 -22.78
N ALA A 30 -3.63 10.10 -23.64
CA ALA A 30 -2.31 10.70 -23.42
C ALA A 30 -2.32 11.89 -22.42
N ALA A 31 -1.18 12.14 -21.76
CA ALA A 31 -1.04 13.24 -20.80
C ALA A 31 -1.14 14.62 -21.50
N GLY A 32 -1.94 15.53 -20.93
CA GLY A 32 -2.33 16.82 -21.51
C GLY A 32 -1.27 17.92 -21.49
N ALA A 33 -0.01 17.63 -21.82
CA ALA A 33 1.05 18.64 -21.99
C ALA A 33 1.62 18.68 -23.43
N VAL A 34 0.86 18.20 -24.41
CA VAL A 34 1.23 18.36 -25.83
C VAL A 34 0.53 19.60 -26.36
N PRO A 35 1.27 20.59 -26.93
CA PRO A 35 0.66 21.71 -27.63
C PRO A 35 -0.33 21.20 -28.69
N SER A 36 -1.47 21.90 -28.85
CA SER A 36 -2.58 21.50 -29.74
C SER A 36 -2.18 21.17 -31.19
N ALA A 37 -1.02 21.64 -31.65
CA ALA A 37 -0.49 21.44 -32.99
C ALA A 37 0.15 20.06 -33.25
N GLN A 38 0.36 19.20 -32.24
CA GLN A 38 0.99 17.87 -32.40
C GLN A 38 0.06 16.68 -32.05
N ASP A 39 -1.25 16.93 -31.92
CA ASP A 39 -2.24 15.99 -31.36
C ASP A 39 -3.29 15.58 -32.40
N ALA A 40 -2.86 14.98 -33.51
CA ALA A 40 -3.78 14.40 -34.50
C ALA A 40 -4.41 13.11 -33.93
N ALA A 41 -5.72 12.96 -34.11
CA ALA A 41 -6.40 11.71 -33.80
C ALA A 41 -5.84 10.57 -34.67
N GLY A 42 -5.66 9.40 -34.08
CA GLY A 42 -5.39 8.19 -34.85
C GLY A 42 -6.60 7.82 -35.72
N ALA A 43 -6.40 6.91 -36.67
CA ALA A 43 -7.42 6.55 -37.65
C ALA A 43 -8.69 5.98 -37.01
N GLY A 44 -8.55 5.17 -35.95
CA GLY A 44 -9.68 4.61 -35.22
C GLY A 44 -10.49 5.68 -34.51
N VAL A 45 -9.83 6.59 -33.80
CA VAL A 45 -10.50 7.72 -33.14
C VAL A 45 -11.18 8.63 -34.17
N ALA A 46 -10.53 8.93 -35.30
CA ALA A 46 -11.12 9.75 -36.37
C ALA A 46 -12.41 9.13 -36.92
N LEU A 47 -12.41 7.82 -37.22
CA LEU A 47 -13.60 7.10 -37.68
C LEU A 47 -14.73 7.13 -36.66
N VAL A 48 -14.43 6.95 -35.36
CA VAL A 48 -15.44 7.07 -34.29
C VAL A 48 -16.02 8.47 -34.22
N LEU A 49 -15.19 9.51 -34.30
CA LEU A 49 -15.65 10.91 -34.27
C LEU A 49 -16.52 11.24 -35.49
N GLU A 50 -16.14 10.79 -36.68
CA GLU A 50 -16.93 10.94 -37.90
C GLU A 50 -18.29 10.22 -37.78
N ALA A 51 -18.28 8.99 -37.29
CA ALA A 51 -19.50 8.20 -37.12
C ALA A 51 -20.46 8.81 -36.09
N LEU A 52 -19.94 9.37 -34.99
CA LEU A 52 -20.68 10.13 -33.99
C LEU A 52 -21.24 11.45 -34.55
N ALA A 53 -20.45 12.18 -35.35
CA ALA A 53 -20.88 13.43 -35.97
C ALA A 53 -21.96 13.22 -37.06
N ALA A 54 -21.90 12.10 -37.78
CA ALA A 54 -22.90 11.69 -38.77
C ALA A 54 -24.22 11.18 -38.14
N SER A 55 -24.40 11.23 -36.82
CA SER A 55 -25.66 10.89 -36.18
C SER A 55 -26.55 12.12 -35.96
N PRO A 56 -27.75 12.17 -36.58
CA PRO A 56 -28.77 13.12 -36.15
C PRO A 56 -29.11 12.84 -34.67
N ALA A 57 -29.67 13.83 -33.98
CA ALA A 57 -30.08 13.78 -32.57
C ALA A 57 -31.20 12.76 -32.26
N GLN A 58 -31.03 11.50 -32.65
CA GLN A 58 -31.85 10.38 -32.24
C GLN A 58 -31.33 9.80 -30.92
N PRO A 59 -32.23 9.38 -30.01
CA PRO A 59 -31.88 9.02 -28.64
C PRO A 59 -31.08 7.71 -28.51
N THR A 60 -31.07 6.84 -29.53
CA THR A 60 -30.32 5.56 -29.51
C THR A 60 -29.85 5.19 -30.93
N TRP A 61 -28.66 4.61 -31.03
CA TRP A 61 -28.15 4.04 -32.28
C TRP A 61 -28.69 2.61 -32.47
N PRO A 62 -29.21 2.26 -33.66
CA PRO A 62 -29.58 0.88 -33.97
C PRO A 62 -28.36 -0.06 -33.92
N THR A 63 -28.57 -1.31 -33.46
CA THR A 63 -27.52 -2.34 -33.37
C THR A 63 -26.82 -2.56 -34.70
N GLU A 64 -27.54 -2.53 -35.82
CA GLU A 64 -26.99 -2.71 -37.18
C GLU A 64 -25.97 -1.63 -37.53
N ARG A 65 -26.22 -0.38 -37.12
CA ARG A 65 -25.30 0.73 -37.35
C ARG A 65 -24.04 0.58 -36.49
N ALA A 66 -24.18 0.17 -35.23
CA ALA A 66 -23.04 -0.10 -34.36
C ALA A 66 -22.17 -1.25 -34.90
N LEU A 67 -22.79 -2.31 -35.42
CA LEU A 67 -22.09 -3.41 -36.07
C LEU A 67 -21.40 -2.98 -37.37
N ALA A 68 -22.02 -2.11 -38.17
CA ALA A 68 -21.37 -1.54 -39.37
C ALA A 68 -20.12 -0.71 -39.00
N LEU A 69 -20.18 0.08 -37.92
CA LEU A 69 -19.01 0.77 -37.38
C LEU A 69 -17.95 -0.23 -36.89
N ALA A 70 -18.36 -1.32 -36.25
CA ALA A 70 -17.44 -2.37 -35.82
C ALA A 70 -16.65 -2.96 -37.01
N VAL A 71 -17.35 -3.27 -38.10
CA VAL A 71 -16.74 -3.75 -39.35
C VAL A 71 -15.78 -2.71 -39.93
N ALA A 72 -16.19 -1.45 -40.03
CA ALA A 72 -15.33 -0.38 -40.55
C ALA A 72 -14.06 -0.15 -39.72
N LEU A 73 -14.14 -0.26 -38.39
CA LEU A 73 -12.97 -0.23 -37.50
C LEU A 73 -12.12 -1.50 -37.62
N GLY A 74 -12.72 -2.59 -38.08
CA GLY A 74 -12.15 -3.92 -38.25
C GLY A 74 -11.43 -4.15 -39.57
N ASP A 75 -11.65 -3.34 -40.60
CA ASP A 75 -11.05 -3.50 -41.94
C ASP A 75 -9.50 -3.51 -41.92
N ASP A 76 -8.83 -4.00 -42.98
CA ASP A 76 -7.40 -4.42 -42.96
C ASP A 76 -6.38 -3.30 -42.62
N ASP A 77 -6.80 -2.03 -42.60
CA ASP A 77 -6.03 -0.89 -42.07
C ASP A 77 -6.32 -0.57 -40.58
N GLY A 78 -7.08 -1.43 -39.90
CA GLY A 78 -7.75 -1.19 -38.62
C GLY A 78 -6.95 -1.68 -37.43
N ALA A 79 -6.64 -0.75 -36.52
CA ALA A 79 -5.79 -0.97 -35.37
C ALA A 79 -6.22 -2.19 -34.54
N ARG A 80 -5.28 -3.13 -34.32
CA ARG A 80 -5.44 -4.26 -33.41
C ARG A 80 -4.59 -4.00 -32.17
N PRO A 81 -5.05 -4.38 -30.96
CA PRO A 81 -4.18 -4.42 -29.80
C PRO A 81 -2.94 -5.30 -30.08
N GLY A 82 -1.75 -4.80 -29.75
CA GLY A 82 -0.45 -5.42 -30.04
C GLY A 82 0.11 -5.13 -31.43
N GLY A 83 -0.59 -4.38 -32.29
CA GLY A 83 -0.17 -4.05 -33.65
C GLY A 83 0.54 -2.70 -33.80
N GLY A 84 1.04 -2.10 -32.72
CA GLY A 84 1.67 -0.76 -32.73
C GLY A 84 0.68 0.42 -32.68
N ARG A 85 -0.61 0.13 -32.56
CA ARG A 85 -1.70 1.13 -32.52
C ARG A 85 -2.69 0.84 -31.39
N THR A 86 -2.28 0.14 -30.34
CA THR A 86 -3.15 -0.24 -29.21
C THR A 86 -3.83 0.98 -28.58
N ARG A 87 -3.08 2.08 -28.44
CA ARG A 87 -3.62 3.34 -27.90
C ARG A 87 -4.79 3.88 -28.73
N ASP A 88 -4.67 3.86 -30.06
CA ASP A 88 -5.72 4.36 -30.96
C ASP A 88 -7.00 3.54 -30.82
N VAL A 89 -6.88 2.21 -30.73
CA VAL A 89 -8.04 1.31 -30.49
C VAL A 89 -8.73 1.62 -29.18
N TRP A 90 -7.98 1.63 -28.08
CA TRP A 90 -8.55 1.82 -26.75
C TRP A 90 -9.13 3.22 -26.57
N GLU A 91 -8.51 4.22 -27.19
CA GLU A 91 -9.02 5.59 -27.17
C GLU A 91 -10.29 5.74 -28.03
N ALA A 92 -10.38 5.06 -29.17
CA ALA A 92 -11.58 4.99 -29.99
C ALA A 92 -12.73 4.33 -29.22
N LEU A 93 -12.46 3.22 -28.53
CA LEU A 93 -13.43 2.54 -27.66
C LEU A 93 -13.87 3.42 -26.48
N ALA A 94 -12.93 4.08 -25.79
CA ALA A 94 -13.24 4.99 -24.70
C ALA A 94 -14.05 6.20 -25.18
N THR A 95 -13.72 6.75 -26.35
CA THR A 95 -14.46 7.86 -26.97
C THR A 95 -15.88 7.45 -27.32
N LEU A 96 -16.05 6.27 -27.94
CA LEU A 96 -17.36 5.72 -28.26
C LEU A 96 -18.17 5.47 -26.98
N ALA A 97 -17.56 4.89 -25.95
CA ALA A 97 -18.21 4.62 -24.66
C ALA A 97 -18.62 5.88 -23.89
N ALA A 98 -17.82 6.95 -23.99
CA ALA A 98 -18.19 8.25 -23.42
C ALA A 98 -19.38 8.88 -24.14
N ALA A 99 -19.60 8.55 -25.41
CA ALA A 99 -20.82 8.92 -26.12
C ALA A 99 -21.99 7.99 -25.77
N ASP A 100 -21.82 6.68 -25.88
CA ASP A 100 -22.79 5.65 -25.51
C ASP A 100 -22.08 4.31 -25.24
N LEU A 101 -22.21 3.80 -24.00
CA LEU A 101 -21.55 2.58 -23.55
C LEU A 101 -22.08 1.32 -24.26
N GLY A 102 -23.35 1.30 -24.65
CA GLY A 102 -23.95 0.18 -25.40
C GLY A 102 -23.34 0.01 -26.79
N LEU A 103 -22.96 1.12 -27.44
CA LEU A 103 -22.27 1.07 -28.74
C LEU A 103 -20.87 0.53 -28.60
N ALA A 104 -20.13 1.00 -27.60
CA ALA A 104 -18.81 0.45 -27.32
C ALA A 104 -18.87 -1.05 -27.00
N ARG A 105 -19.89 -1.50 -26.23
CA ARG A 105 -20.12 -2.92 -25.95
C ARG A 105 -20.50 -3.74 -27.18
N THR A 106 -21.12 -3.12 -28.18
CA THR A 106 -21.43 -3.76 -29.47
C THR A 106 -20.20 -3.90 -30.36
N VAL A 107 -19.33 -2.88 -30.37
CA VAL A 107 -18.13 -2.82 -31.23
C VAL A 107 -16.96 -3.65 -30.68
N GLU A 108 -16.70 -3.56 -29.38
CA GLU A 108 -15.51 -4.15 -28.74
C GLU A 108 -15.35 -5.66 -28.99
N PRO A 109 -16.39 -6.51 -28.84
CA PRO A 109 -16.25 -7.95 -29.05
C PRO A 109 -15.90 -8.33 -30.49
N HIS A 110 -16.36 -7.53 -31.47
CA HIS A 110 -16.02 -7.77 -32.86
C HIS A 110 -14.53 -7.51 -33.11
N LEU A 111 -13.99 -6.41 -32.57
CA LEU A 111 -12.57 -6.10 -32.67
C LEU A 111 -11.69 -7.14 -31.96
N ASP A 112 -12.11 -7.63 -30.78
CA ASP A 112 -11.40 -8.72 -30.09
C ASP A 112 -11.46 -10.02 -30.90
N ALA A 113 -12.61 -10.36 -31.50
CA ALA A 113 -12.72 -11.54 -32.35
C ALA A 113 -11.77 -11.49 -33.55
N LEU A 114 -11.65 -10.34 -34.21
CA LEU A 114 -10.70 -10.16 -35.30
C LEU A 114 -9.26 -10.27 -34.81
N ALA A 115 -8.91 -9.70 -33.66
CA ALA A 115 -7.58 -9.83 -33.06
C ALA A 115 -7.24 -11.30 -32.73
N ILE A 116 -8.19 -12.07 -32.20
CA ILE A 116 -8.02 -13.51 -31.95
C ILE A 116 -7.72 -14.27 -33.24
N LEU A 117 -8.52 -14.03 -34.30
CA LEU A 117 -8.35 -14.68 -35.59
C LEU A 117 -7.04 -14.29 -36.30
N ASP A 118 -6.56 -13.07 -36.10
CA ASP A 118 -5.28 -12.61 -36.63
C ASP A 118 -4.11 -13.29 -35.89
N GLN A 119 -4.20 -13.45 -34.55
CA GLN A 119 -3.20 -14.17 -33.76
C GLN A 119 -3.16 -15.68 -34.04
N GLU A 120 -4.31 -16.31 -34.29
CA GLU A 120 -4.36 -17.73 -34.68
C GLU A 120 -3.68 -17.97 -36.04
N ARG A 121 -3.89 -17.06 -37.00
CA ARG A 121 -3.20 -17.09 -38.30
C ARG A 121 -1.70 -16.91 -38.18
N ALA A 122 -1.25 -16.01 -37.30
CA ALA A 122 0.17 -15.81 -37.05
C ALA A 122 0.82 -17.07 -36.44
N ALA A 123 0.10 -17.77 -35.55
CA ALA A 123 0.60 -18.96 -34.87
C ALA A 123 0.67 -20.23 -35.75
N THR A 124 -0.18 -20.34 -36.79
CA THR A 124 -0.30 -21.55 -37.63
C THR A 124 0.64 -21.59 -38.83
N GLY A 125 1.40 -20.52 -39.10
CA GLY A 125 2.33 -20.43 -40.23
C GLY A 125 1.63 -20.24 -41.58
N GLY A 126 2.17 -19.36 -42.43
CA GLY A 126 1.49 -18.82 -43.62
C GLY A 126 1.02 -19.79 -44.72
N ALA A 127 1.25 -21.11 -44.60
CA ALA A 127 0.83 -22.11 -45.60
C ALA A 127 -0.70 -22.37 -45.60
N ASP A 128 -1.38 -22.24 -44.46
CA ASP A 128 -2.86 -22.32 -44.37
C ASP A 128 -3.52 -20.91 -44.42
N ALA A 129 -2.72 -19.85 -44.33
CA ALA A 129 -3.18 -18.46 -44.34
C ALA A 129 -3.87 -18.07 -45.66
N ALA A 130 -3.44 -18.62 -46.80
CA ALA A 130 -4.10 -18.41 -48.10
C ALA A 130 -5.48 -19.08 -48.17
N ARG A 131 -5.70 -20.15 -47.41
CA ARG A 131 -6.95 -20.93 -47.39
C ARG A 131 -7.98 -20.32 -46.42
N VAL A 132 -7.52 -19.70 -45.34
CA VAL A 132 -8.33 -18.94 -44.37
C VAL A 132 -8.67 -17.53 -44.88
N ALA A 133 -7.76 -16.87 -45.62
CA ALA A 133 -8.02 -15.55 -46.22
C ALA A 133 -9.06 -15.60 -47.36
N ALA A 134 -9.13 -16.70 -48.12
CA ALA A 134 -10.05 -16.85 -49.26
C ALA A 134 -11.54 -16.98 -48.86
N GLY A 135 -11.86 -17.01 -47.57
CA GLY A 135 -13.22 -17.21 -47.03
C GLY A 135 -13.68 -16.17 -46.00
N ARG A 136 -12.96 -15.04 -45.83
CA ARG A 136 -13.45 -13.92 -45.01
C ARG A 136 -14.64 -13.29 -45.73
N ASP A 137 -15.83 -13.42 -45.16
CA ASP A 137 -16.96 -12.57 -45.50
C ASP A 137 -16.68 -11.18 -44.87
N PRO A 138 -16.38 -10.14 -45.67
CA PRO A 138 -16.10 -8.81 -45.14
C PRO A 138 -17.33 -8.18 -44.45
N ALA A 139 -18.53 -8.73 -44.66
CA ALA A 139 -19.73 -8.32 -43.93
C ALA A 139 -19.96 -9.12 -42.64
N ALA A 140 -19.05 -10.03 -42.26
CA ALA A 140 -19.22 -10.84 -41.06
C ALA A 140 -19.09 -10.01 -39.78
N THR A 141 -20.14 -10.03 -38.97
CA THR A 141 -20.16 -9.50 -37.61
C THR A 141 -19.88 -10.62 -36.61
N TRP A 142 -19.08 -10.32 -35.59
CA TRP A 142 -18.50 -11.32 -34.68
C TRP A 142 -18.78 -10.99 -33.21
N GLY A 143 -19.03 -12.02 -32.41
CA GLY A 143 -19.01 -11.96 -30.95
C GLY A 143 -17.96 -12.90 -30.35
N VAL A 144 -17.64 -12.71 -29.07
CA VAL A 144 -16.74 -13.58 -28.29
C VAL A 144 -17.47 -14.07 -27.04
N PHE A 145 -17.69 -15.38 -26.96
CA PHE A 145 -18.49 -16.03 -25.91
C PHE A 145 -17.61 -16.99 -25.09
N ALA A 146 -16.97 -16.43 -24.07
CA ALA A 146 -16.00 -17.12 -23.20
C ALA A 146 -16.53 -17.41 -21.79
N ALA A 147 -17.72 -16.93 -21.44
CA ALA A 147 -18.28 -17.09 -20.10
C ALA A 147 -18.70 -18.55 -19.84
N GLU A 148 -18.53 -19.00 -18.60
CA GLU A 148 -18.92 -20.34 -18.16
C GLU A 148 -19.96 -20.30 -17.03
N GLY A 149 -20.67 -21.41 -16.86
CA GLY A 149 -21.68 -21.61 -15.83
C GLY A 149 -22.94 -22.27 -16.37
N GLY A 150 -23.88 -22.59 -15.48
CA GLY A 150 -25.12 -23.29 -15.82
C GLY A 150 -25.03 -24.82 -15.66
N GLY A 151 -26.18 -25.49 -15.70
CA GLY A 151 -26.29 -26.94 -15.46
C GLY A 151 -25.88 -27.83 -16.64
N GLU A 152 -25.82 -27.28 -17.86
CA GLU A 152 -25.50 -28.00 -19.09
C GLU A 152 -24.43 -27.24 -19.90
N PRO A 153 -23.13 -27.50 -19.64
CA PRO A 153 -22.06 -26.77 -20.31
C PRO A 153 -21.98 -27.13 -21.80
N LEU A 154 -21.62 -26.16 -22.63
CA LEU A 154 -21.36 -26.38 -24.04
C LEU A 154 -20.14 -27.30 -24.24
N ARG A 155 -20.33 -28.39 -25.00
CA ARG A 155 -19.31 -29.39 -25.33
C ARG A 155 -19.02 -29.39 -26.82
N ALA A 156 -17.78 -29.75 -27.16
CA ALA A 156 -17.35 -29.97 -28.54
C ALA A 156 -17.09 -31.46 -28.76
N GLU A 157 -17.86 -32.07 -29.65
CA GLU A 157 -17.74 -33.47 -30.05
C GLU A 157 -17.08 -33.57 -31.43
N ALA A 158 -16.26 -34.60 -31.64
CA ALA A 158 -15.61 -34.81 -32.94
C ALA A 158 -16.65 -35.06 -34.05
N ASP A 159 -16.49 -34.39 -35.19
CA ASP A 159 -17.24 -34.71 -36.40
C ASP A 159 -16.39 -35.65 -37.27
N ASP A 160 -16.53 -36.95 -37.04
CA ASP A 160 -15.78 -38.02 -37.72
C ASP A 160 -15.88 -37.95 -39.26
N ALA A 161 -16.89 -37.24 -39.81
CA ALA A 161 -17.12 -37.09 -41.23
C ALA A 161 -16.45 -35.84 -41.87
N ALA A 162 -15.95 -34.88 -41.07
CA ALA A 162 -15.60 -33.54 -41.57
C ALA A 162 -14.13 -33.09 -41.32
N GLY A 163 -13.30 -33.96 -40.74
CA GLY A 163 -11.87 -33.71 -40.50
C GLY A 163 -11.55 -33.19 -39.09
N PRO A 164 -10.25 -33.15 -38.70
CA PRO A 164 -9.85 -32.97 -37.29
C PRO A 164 -10.19 -31.58 -36.68
N ASP A 165 -10.39 -30.57 -37.52
CA ASP A 165 -10.71 -29.19 -37.10
C ASP A 165 -12.21 -28.87 -37.10
N ARG A 166 -13.06 -29.86 -37.43
CA ARG A 166 -14.51 -29.74 -37.43
C ARG A 166 -15.08 -30.48 -36.23
N VAL A 167 -15.94 -29.78 -35.48
CA VAL A 167 -16.62 -30.33 -34.31
C VAL A 167 -18.10 -30.00 -34.38
N LEU A 168 -18.90 -30.78 -33.65
CA LEU A 168 -20.29 -30.47 -33.36
C LEU A 168 -20.39 -29.88 -31.95
N LEU A 169 -21.03 -28.72 -31.82
CA LEU A 169 -21.25 -28.06 -30.55
C LEU A 169 -22.65 -28.39 -30.02
N THR A 170 -22.71 -28.93 -28.79
CA THR A 170 -23.95 -29.30 -28.11
C THR A 170 -23.94 -28.83 -26.66
N GLY A 171 -25.02 -28.18 -26.21
CA GLY A 171 -25.19 -27.67 -24.85
C GLY A 171 -25.53 -26.17 -24.81
N THR A 172 -25.29 -25.52 -23.68
CA THR A 172 -25.67 -24.11 -23.47
C THR A 172 -24.47 -23.24 -23.08
N LYS A 173 -24.40 -22.04 -23.66
CA LYS A 173 -23.43 -20.98 -23.29
C LYS A 173 -24.19 -19.79 -22.68
N PRO A 174 -23.97 -19.43 -21.39
CA PRO A 174 -24.90 -18.58 -20.65
C PRO A 174 -24.91 -17.08 -21.00
N TRP A 175 -23.80 -16.50 -21.48
CA TRP A 175 -23.70 -15.05 -21.72
C TRP A 175 -23.25 -14.75 -23.15
N CYS A 176 -24.21 -14.64 -24.07
CA CYS A 176 -23.95 -14.50 -25.49
C CYS A 176 -24.49 -13.16 -26.02
N SER A 177 -23.75 -12.08 -25.78
CA SER A 177 -24.10 -10.72 -26.23
C SER A 177 -24.40 -10.67 -27.72
N LEU A 178 -25.58 -10.14 -28.08
CA LEU A 178 -26.05 -9.94 -29.45
C LEU A 178 -26.12 -11.20 -30.31
N ALA A 179 -26.25 -12.39 -29.71
CA ALA A 179 -26.26 -13.65 -30.47
C ALA A 179 -27.34 -13.71 -31.57
N ALA A 180 -28.46 -13.01 -31.40
CA ALA A 180 -29.53 -12.94 -32.41
C ALA A 180 -29.22 -12.00 -33.60
N SER A 181 -28.25 -11.09 -33.45
CA SER A 181 -27.92 -10.04 -34.43
C SER A 181 -26.58 -10.27 -35.13
N LEU A 182 -25.73 -11.13 -34.57
CA LEU A 182 -24.40 -11.43 -35.09
C LEU A 182 -24.45 -12.55 -36.14
N THR A 183 -23.55 -12.49 -37.12
CA THR A 183 -23.40 -13.57 -38.11
C THR A 183 -22.59 -14.75 -37.56
N HIS A 184 -21.57 -14.47 -36.76
CA HIS A 184 -20.62 -15.47 -36.27
C HIS A 184 -20.25 -15.22 -34.80
N ALA A 185 -19.71 -16.23 -34.14
CA ALA A 185 -19.08 -16.09 -32.84
C ALA A 185 -17.81 -16.93 -32.71
N LEU A 186 -16.87 -16.45 -31.90
CA LEU A 186 -15.85 -17.26 -31.28
C LEU A 186 -16.38 -17.73 -29.92
N ILE A 187 -16.56 -19.02 -29.77
CA ILE A 187 -17.22 -19.63 -28.61
C ILE A 187 -16.33 -20.69 -27.97
N THR A 188 -16.22 -20.63 -26.65
CA THR A 188 -15.49 -21.64 -25.87
C THR A 188 -16.36 -22.85 -25.61
N ALA A 189 -15.80 -24.05 -25.67
CA ALA A 189 -16.51 -25.28 -25.30
C ALA A 189 -15.57 -26.27 -24.61
N ALA A 190 -16.14 -27.08 -23.72
CA ALA A 190 -15.42 -28.15 -23.02
C ALA A 190 -15.04 -29.28 -24.00
N VAL A 191 -13.86 -29.84 -23.79
CA VAL A 191 -13.33 -31.02 -24.50
C VAL A 191 -13.25 -32.18 -23.51
N ASP A 192 -13.26 -33.42 -24.01
CA ASP A 192 -13.34 -34.65 -23.19
C ASP A 192 -12.21 -34.81 -22.17
N ASP A 193 -11.03 -34.25 -22.45
CA ASP A 193 -9.87 -34.25 -21.55
C ASP A 193 -9.97 -33.21 -20.41
N GLY A 194 -11.08 -32.47 -20.33
CA GLY A 194 -11.30 -31.40 -19.36
C GLY A 194 -10.68 -30.05 -19.74
N SER A 195 -9.93 -29.99 -20.85
CA SER A 195 -9.42 -28.75 -21.41
C SER A 195 -10.51 -27.96 -22.13
N ARG A 196 -10.16 -26.78 -22.65
CA ARG A 196 -11.10 -25.88 -23.34
C ARG A 196 -10.62 -25.59 -24.74
N GLY A 197 -11.50 -25.77 -25.71
CA GLY A 197 -11.29 -25.31 -27.09
C GLY A 197 -12.01 -24.00 -27.35
N LEU A 198 -11.47 -23.22 -28.30
CA LEU A 198 -12.17 -22.10 -28.91
C LEU A 198 -12.63 -22.51 -30.31
N TYR A 199 -13.85 -22.11 -30.69
CA TYR A 199 -14.45 -22.51 -31.95
C TYR A 199 -15.12 -21.31 -32.64
N ALA A 200 -14.95 -21.21 -33.96
CA ALA A 200 -15.69 -20.28 -34.82
C ALA A 200 -16.97 -20.96 -35.32
N VAL A 201 -18.12 -20.33 -35.04
CA VAL A 201 -19.45 -20.85 -35.38
C VAL A 201 -20.26 -19.81 -36.15
N ASP A 202 -21.02 -20.25 -37.15
CA ASP A 202 -22.02 -19.45 -37.85
C ASP A 202 -23.33 -19.49 -37.06
N LEU A 203 -23.74 -18.37 -36.50
CA LEU A 203 -24.90 -18.27 -35.59
C LEU A 203 -26.23 -18.38 -36.33
N ARG A 204 -26.24 -18.37 -37.67
CA ARG A 204 -27.44 -18.49 -38.49
C ARG A 204 -27.76 -19.93 -38.87
N ARG A 205 -26.95 -20.89 -38.40
CA ARG A 205 -27.14 -22.31 -38.70
C ARG A 205 -28.35 -22.88 -37.94
N PRO A 206 -29.06 -23.86 -38.54
CA PRO A 206 -30.02 -24.66 -37.80
C PRO A 206 -29.37 -25.30 -36.57
N GLY A 207 -30.09 -25.33 -35.45
CA GLY A 207 -29.58 -25.84 -34.17
C GLY A 207 -28.98 -24.76 -33.24
N VAL A 208 -28.86 -23.51 -33.69
CA VAL A 208 -28.54 -22.35 -32.85
C VAL A 208 -29.84 -21.70 -32.37
N GLU A 209 -30.04 -21.62 -31.06
CA GLU A 209 -31.24 -21.05 -30.44
C GLU A 209 -30.85 -20.04 -29.35
N VAL A 210 -31.24 -18.78 -29.52
CA VAL A 210 -31.14 -17.77 -28.46
C VAL A 210 -32.29 -17.99 -27.49
N VAL A 211 -31.97 -18.21 -26.21
CA VAL A 211 -33.00 -18.46 -25.20
C VAL A 211 -33.76 -17.14 -24.92
N PRO A 212 -35.08 -17.09 -25.18
CA PRO A 212 -35.87 -15.87 -25.02
C PRO A 212 -36.01 -15.48 -23.53
N ASP A 213 -36.29 -14.20 -23.28
CA ASP A 213 -36.66 -13.63 -21.98
C ASP A 213 -35.65 -13.85 -20.82
N ALA A 214 -34.43 -14.28 -21.13
CA ALA A 214 -33.39 -14.49 -20.13
C ALA A 214 -32.62 -13.20 -19.76
N TRP A 215 -32.82 -12.09 -20.48
CA TRP A 215 -32.13 -10.81 -20.26
C TRP A 215 -33.07 -9.77 -19.61
N ALA A 216 -33.04 -9.68 -18.28
CA ALA A 216 -33.88 -8.77 -17.50
C ALA A 216 -33.23 -7.41 -17.18
N ALA A 217 -32.08 -7.11 -17.79
CA ALA A 217 -31.22 -5.99 -17.39
C ALA A 217 -31.89 -4.61 -17.55
N ARG A 218 -31.46 -3.65 -16.73
CA ARG A 218 -31.86 -2.23 -16.80
C ARG A 218 -30.85 -1.35 -17.53
N GLY A 219 -29.59 -1.75 -17.52
CA GLY A 219 -28.54 -1.23 -18.40
C GLY A 219 -28.25 -2.20 -19.54
N LEU A 220 -27.63 -1.71 -20.61
CA LEU A 220 -27.27 -2.44 -21.82
C LEU A 220 -28.47 -3.20 -22.41
N THR A 221 -29.65 -2.57 -22.38
CA THR A 221 -30.91 -3.17 -22.85
C THR A 221 -30.88 -3.51 -24.34
N GLU A 222 -30.14 -2.72 -25.11
CA GLU A 222 -29.88 -2.86 -26.53
C GLU A 222 -28.82 -3.92 -26.87
N VAL A 223 -28.17 -4.47 -25.84
CA VAL A 223 -27.20 -5.58 -25.94
C VAL A 223 -27.70 -6.83 -25.21
N PRO A 224 -28.79 -7.49 -25.67
CA PRO A 224 -29.24 -8.74 -25.08
C PRO A 224 -28.09 -9.75 -24.96
N SER A 225 -27.83 -10.22 -23.75
CA SER A 225 -26.68 -11.09 -23.45
C SER A 225 -27.08 -12.38 -22.73
N GLY A 226 -28.24 -12.93 -23.13
CA GLY A 226 -28.77 -14.18 -22.59
C GLY A 226 -28.06 -15.44 -23.10
N PRO A 227 -28.53 -16.63 -22.67
CA PRO A 227 -27.96 -17.91 -23.07
C PRO A 227 -28.19 -18.26 -24.53
N LEU A 228 -27.22 -18.95 -25.12
CA LEU A 228 -27.28 -19.55 -26.45
C LEU A 228 -27.25 -21.07 -26.31
N ARG A 229 -28.27 -21.74 -26.82
CA ARG A 229 -28.32 -23.22 -26.91
C ARG A 229 -27.87 -23.65 -28.30
N LEU A 230 -26.99 -24.64 -28.33
CA LEU A 230 -26.51 -25.26 -29.56
C LEU A 230 -26.85 -26.76 -29.52
N ALA A 231 -27.36 -27.28 -30.63
CA ALA A 231 -27.67 -28.71 -30.78
C ALA A 231 -27.01 -29.25 -32.05
N GLY A 232 -25.87 -29.92 -31.90
CA GLY A 232 -25.13 -30.52 -33.01
C GLY A 232 -24.68 -29.51 -34.07
N VAL A 233 -24.29 -28.30 -33.65
CA VAL A 233 -23.97 -27.21 -34.59
C VAL A 233 -22.52 -27.35 -35.08
N PRO A 234 -22.26 -27.43 -36.39
CA PRO A 234 -20.90 -27.49 -36.92
C PRO A 234 -20.10 -26.23 -36.61
N ALA A 235 -18.89 -26.39 -36.07
CA ALA A 235 -17.97 -25.32 -35.79
C ALA A 235 -16.53 -25.65 -36.22
N ARG A 236 -15.73 -24.61 -36.46
CA ARG A 236 -14.29 -24.72 -36.75
C ARG A 236 -13.49 -24.51 -35.49
N ARG A 237 -12.54 -25.40 -35.17
CA ARG A 237 -11.56 -25.15 -34.12
C ARG A 237 -10.67 -23.92 -34.45
N VAL A 238 -10.39 -23.10 -33.45
CA VAL A 238 -9.52 -21.92 -33.54
C VAL A 238 -8.39 -22.10 -32.54
N GLY A 239 -7.21 -22.46 -33.04
CA GLY A 239 -6.06 -22.85 -32.22
C GLY A 239 -6.24 -24.21 -31.52
N ALA A 240 -5.16 -24.70 -30.90
CA ALA A 240 -5.21 -25.92 -30.09
C ALA A 240 -6.05 -25.71 -28.81
N PRO A 241 -6.59 -26.77 -28.18
CA PRO A 241 -7.16 -26.66 -26.84
C PRO A 241 -6.18 -25.98 -25.87
N GLY A 242 -6.66 -25.04 -25.06
CA GLY A 242 -5.84 -24.21 -24.16
C GLY A 242 -5.29 -22.91 -24.78
N TRP A 243 -4.99 -22.89 -26.09
CA TRP A 243 -4.33 -21.78 -26.78
C TRP A 243 -4.99 -20.42 -26.54
N TYR A 244 -6.32 -20.36 -26.55
CA TYR A 244 -7.07 -19.12 -26.37
C TYR A 244 -6.74 -18.41 -25.05
N LEU A 245 -6.48 -19.16 -23.97
CA LEU A 245 -6.18 -18.61 -22.64
C LEU A 245 -4.69 -18.24 -22.49
N GLU A 246 -3.83 -18.84 -23.31
CA GLU A 246 -2.37 -18.68 -23.26
C GLU A 246 -1.87 -17.58 -24.21
N ARG A 247 -2.65 -17.21 -25.24
CA ARG A 247 -2.28 -16.14 -26.18
C ARG A 247 -2.05 -14.82 -25.42
N ALA A 248 -1.02 -14.07 -25.78
CA ALA A 248 -0.73 -12.77 -25.16
C ALA A 248 -1.93 -11.79 -25.22
N GLY A 249 -2.65 -11.80 -26.35
CA GLY A 249 -3.82 -10.94 -26.55
C GLY A 249 -5.02 -11.25 -25.64
N PHE A 250 -5.07 -12.40 -24.96
CA PHE A 250 -6.14 -12.72 -24.01
C PHE A 250 -6.17 -11.71 -22.86
N HIS A 251 -5.01 -11.35 -22.35
CA HIS A 251 -4.88 -10.35 -21.29
C HIS A 251 -5.19 -8.95 -21.79
N TRP A 252 -4.73 -8.59 -23.00
CA TRP A 252 -4.94 -7.25 -23.58
C TRP A 252 -6.41 -6.99 -23.94
N GLY A 253 -7.15 -8.01 -24.38
CA GLY A 253 -8.58 -7.90 -24.65
C GLY A 253 -9.34 -7.43 -23.39
N GLY A 254 -8.97 -7.96 -22.22
CA GLY A 254 -9.50 -7.50 -20.94
C GLY A 254 -9.21 -6.02 -20.63
N ILE A 255 -8.13 -5.44 -21.14
CA ILE A 255 -7.82 -4.01 -21.00
C ILE A 255 -8.67 -3.17 -21.97
N GLY A 256 -8.94 -3.67 -23.18
CA GLY A 256 -9.87 -3.03 -24.13
C GLY A 256 -11.27 -2.85 -23.54
N VAL A 257 -11.78 -3.88 -22.83
CA VAL A 257 -13.03 -3.79 -22.06
C VAL A 257 -12.95 -2.69 -20.99
N ALA A 258 -11.82 -2.57 -20.28
CA ALA A 258 -11.62 -1.50 -19.29
C ALA A 258 -11.60 -0.11 -19.93
N ALA A 259 -11.05 0.05 -21.14
CA ALA A 259 -11.11 1.31 -21.86
C ALA A 259 -12.56 1.76 -22.13
N CYS A 260 -13.48 0.82 -22.44
CA CYS A 260 -14.91 1.11 -22.52
C CYS A 260 -15.48 1.58 -21.17
N TRP A 261 -15.14 0.93 -20.05
CA TRP A 261 -15.61 1.36 -18.73
C TRP A 261 -15.12 2.77 -18.38
N TYR A 262 -13.85 3.06 -18.65
CA TYR A 262 -13.26 4.38 -18.47
C TYR A 262 -14.02 5.44 -19.29
N GLY A 263 -14.29 5.15 -20.57
CA GLY A 263 -15.13 6.03 -21.40
C GLY A 263 -16.52 6.25 -20.81
N GLY A 264 -17.19 5.21 -20.34
CA GLY A 264 -18.48 5.32 -19.65
C GLY A 264 -18.43 6.25 -18.43
N ALA A 265 -17.38 6.14 -17.60
CA ALA A 265 -17.16 7.03 -16.46
C ALA A 265 -16.92 8.49 -16.89
N VAL A 266 -16.14 8.72 -17.96
CA VAL A 266 -15.95 10.06 -18.54
C VAL A 266 -17.30 10.65 -19.01
N GLY A 267 -18.18 9.82 -19.58
CA GLY A 267 -19.54 10.23 -19.94
C GLY A 267 -20.35 10.77 -18.76
N LEU A 268 -20.26 10.13 -17.59
CA LEU A 268 -20.90 10.60 -16.35
C LEU A 268 -20.23 11.86 -15.79
N ALA A 269 -18.89 11.90 -15.80
CA ALA A 269 -18.11 13.04 -15.35
C ALA A 269 -18.43 14.31 -16.16
N ARG A 270 -18.76 14.19 -17.45
CA ARG A 270 -19.23 15.32 -18.27
C ARG A 270 -20.55 15.92 -17.77
N THR A 271 -21.46 15.12 -17.22
CA THR A 271 -22.68 15.66 -16.57
C THR A 271 -22.31 16.48 -15.34
N LEU A 272 -21.38 15.98 -14.52
CA LEU A 272 -20.88 16.69 -13.34
C LEU A 272 -20.16 18.00 -13.73
N LEU A 273 -19.28 17.95 -14.73
CA LEU A 273 -18.59 19.12 -15.26
C LEU A 273 -19.58 20.18 -15.78
N ALA A 274 -20.61 19.76 -16.51
CA ALA A 274 -21.64 20.68 -17.02
C ALA A 274 -22.43 21.35 -15.89
N ALA A 275 -22.69 20.64 -14.77
CA ALA A 275 -23.30 21.23 -13.59
C ALA A 275 -22.35 22.22 -12.90
N ALA A 276 -21.09 21.83 -12.72
CA ALA A 276 -20.06 22.62 -12.05
C ALA A 276 -19.63 23.87 -12.86
N SER A 277 -19.84 23.87 -14.17
CA SER A 277 -19.54 25.00 -15.06
C SER A 277 -20.61 26.11 -15.04
N ARG A 278 -21.70 25.92 -14.30
CA ARG A 278 -22.76 26.94 -14.15
C ARG A 278 -22.27 28.07 -13.23
N GLU A 279 -22.68 29.29 -13.54
CA GLU A 279 -22.39 30.45 -12.69
C GLU A 279 -22.95 30.24 -11.28
N GLY A 280 -22.10 30.41 -10.25
CA GLY A 280 -22.49 30.20 -8.86
C GLY A 280 -22.46 28.74 -8.37
N ALA A 281 -21.78 27.82 -9.07
CA ALA A 281 -21.54 26.46 -8.59
C ALA A 281 -20.93 26.45 -7.18
N ASP A 282 -21.51 25.66 -6.27
CA ASP A 282 -21.06 25.62 -4.89
C ASP A 282 -19.73 24.86 -4.71
N ARG A 283 -19.06 25.09 -3.58
CA ARG A 283 -17.73 24.51 -3.30
C ARG A 283 -17.74 22.99 -3.18
N LEU A 284 -18.84 22.36 -2.78
CA LEU A 284 -18.93 20.90 -2.70
C LEU A 284 -19.03 20.30 -4.10
N LEU A 285 -19.83 20.90 -4.98
CA LEU A 285 -19.89 20.51 -6.39
C LEU A 285 -18.51 20.56 -7.07
N LEU A 286 -17.75 21.63 -6.83
CA LEU A 286 -16.36 21.76 -7.32
C LEU A 286 -15.41 20.72 -6.71
N MET A 287 -15.57 20.40 -5.42
CA MET A 287 -14.80 19.34 -4.77
C MET A 287 -15.06 17.98 -5.40
N HIS A 288 -16.33 17.64 -5.65
CA HIS A 288 -16.71 16.40 -6.33
C HIS A 288 -16.10 16.34 -7.74
N LEU A 289 -16.14 17.45 -8.49
CA LEU A 289 -15.50 17.51 -9.80
C LEU A 289 -13.99 17.27 -9.71
N GLY A 290 -13.29 17.90 -8.77
CA GLY A 290 -11.85 17.71 -8.59
C GLY A 290 -11.47 16.28 -8.20
N ALA A 291 -12.28 15.62 -7.37
CA ALA A 291 -12.07 14.21 -7.01
C ALA A 291 -12.24 13.28 -8.23
N VAL A 292 -13.31 13.49 -9.01
CA VAL A 292 -13.56 12.72 -10.23
C VAL A 292 -12.46 12.94 -11.27
N ASP A 293 -11.99 14.18 -11.45
CA ASP A 293 -10.92 14.51 -12.39
C ASP A 293 -9.61 13.78 -12.04
N ALA A 294 -9.14 13.89 -10.79
CA ALA A 294 -7.91 13.23 -10.35
C ALA A 294 -7.98 11.69 -10.49
N THR A 295 -9.12 11.10 -10.16
CA THR A 295 -9.34 9.66 -10.29
C THR A 295 -9.36 9.21 -11.75
N LEU A 296 -10.04 9.94 -12.63
CA LEU A 296 -10.06 9.64 -14.06
C LEU A 296 -8.70 9.87 -14.71
N ASP A 297 -7.91 10.86 -14.26
CA ASP A 297 -6.55 11.07 -14.76
C ASP A 297 -5.62 9.90 -14.43
N GLY A 298 -5.72 9.35 -13.21
CA GLY A 298 -4.98 8.14 -12.82
C GLY A 298 -5.35 6.92 -13.69
N ALA A 299 -6.64 6.70 -13.94
CA ALA A 299 -7.11 5.63 -14.81
C ALA A 299 -6.66 5.82 -16.27
N ARG A 300 -6.73 7.05 -16.76
CA ARG A 300 -6.23 7.46 -18.09
C ARG A 300 -4.76 7.13 -18.26
N ALA A 301 -3.92 7.55 -17.29
CA ALA A 301 -2.48 7.32 -17.31
C ALA A 301 -2.16 5.81 -17.36
N SER A 302 -2.86 5.01 -16.54
CA SER A 302 -2.69 3.56 -16.51
C SER A 302 -3.02 2.88 -17.84
N LEU A 303 -4.12 3.29 -18.50
CA LEU A 303 -4.47 2.80 -19.84
C LEU A 303 -3.43 3.18 -20.90
N ALA A 304 -2.89 4.40 -20.82
CA ALA A 304 -1.93 4.90 -21.81
C ALA A 304 -0.54 4.27 -21.69
N GLU A 305 -0.10 3.99 -20.46
CA GLU A 305 1.11 3.21 -20.18
C GLU A 305 0.91 1.77 -20.65
N ALA A 306 -0.21 1.14 -20.31
CA ALA A 306 -0.50 -0.23 -20.73
C ALA A 306 -0.50 -0.39 -22.25
N ALA A 307 -1.05 0.58 -22.99
CA ALA A 307 -1.02 0.56 -24.44
C ALA A 307 0.42 0.59 -24.99
N ALA A 308 1.30 1.39 -24.39
CA ALA A 308 2.71 1.47 -24.78
C ALA A 308 3.47 0.18 -24.45
N LEU A 309 3.20 -0.45 -23.30
CA LEU A 309 3.81 -1.74 -22.93
C LEU A 309 3.36 -2.88 -23.84
N VAL A 310 2.08 -2.89 -24.24
CA VAL A 310 1.53 -3.86 -25.19
C VAL A 310 2.18 -3.71 -26.56
N ASP A 311 2.20 -2.49 -27.11
CA ASP A 311 2.81 -2.23 -28.42
C ASP A 311 4.34 -2.40 -28.40
N GLY A 312 4.97 -2.27 -27.24
CA GLY A 312 6.40 -2.52 -27.04
C GLY A 312 6.78 -3.99 -26.85
N GLY A 313 5.81 -4.93 -26.85
CA GLY A 313 6.08 -6.36 -26.63
C GLY A 313 6.47 -6.72 -25.19
N LEU A 314 6.24 -5.82 -24.23
CA LEU A 314 6.61 -5.98 -22.81
C LEU A 314 5.46 -6.54 -21.96
N ALA A 315 4.31 -6.79 -22.57
CA ALA A 315 3.09 -7.22 -21.90
C ALA A 315 2.67 -8.65 -22.29
N GLU A 316 3.63 -9.56 -22.51
CA GLU A 316 3.35 -10.97 -22.83
C GLU A 316 3.37 -11.85 -21.57
N GLY A 317 2.78 -13.04 -21.66
CA GLY A 317 2.76 -14.03 -20.58
C GLY A 317 2.31 -13.46 -19.22
N GLU A 318 3.10 -13.73 -18.19
CA GLU A 318 2.81 -13.32 -16.81
C GLU A 318 2.81 -11.78 -16.63
N SER A 319 3.71 -11.08 -17.31
CA SER A 319 3.74 -9.60 -17.30
C SER A 319 2.45 -9.02 -17.86
N GLY A 320 1.95 -9.58 -18.96
CA GLY A 320 0.65 -9.24 -19.53
C GLY A 320 -0.51 -9.52 -18.59
N ARG A 321 -0.49 -10.69 -17.93
CA ARG A 321 -1.51 -11.08 -16.95
C ARG A 321 -1.60 -10.09 -15.78
N LEU A 322 -0.46 -9.73 -15.20
CA LEU A 322 -0.38 -8.77 -14.09
C LEU A 322 -0.78 -7.36 -14.53
N LEU A 323 -0.31 -6.91 -15.69
CA LEU A 323 -0.67 -5.61 -16.26
C LEU A 323 -2.19 -5.50 -16.44
N ALA A 324 -2.82 -6.49 -17.08
CA ALA A 324 -4.25 -6.48 -17.32
C ALA A 324 -5.07 -6.45 -16.02
N LYS A 325 -4.67 -7.23 -15.01
CA LYS A 325 -5.33 -7.23 -13.70
C LYS A 325 -5.22 -5.86 -13.01
N ARG A 326 -4.04 -5.25 -13.02
CA ARG A 326 -3.81 -3.92 -12.41
C ARG A 326 -4.64 -2.84 -13.11
N VAL A 327 -4.57 -2.76 -14.43
CA VAL A 327 -5.28 -1.72 -15.21
C VAL A 327 -6.80 -1.87 -15.03
N ARG A 328 -7.33 -3.09 -15.12
CA ARG A 328 -8.76 -3.35 -14.89
C ARG A 328 -9.19 -2.95 -13.48
N ALA A 329 -8.41 -3.24 -12.44
CA ALA A 329 -8.71 -2.84 -11.06
C ALA A 329 -8.69 -1.31 -10.88
N VAL A 330 -7.68 -0.63 -11.45
CA VAL A 330 -7.58 0.84 -11.42
C VAL A 330 -8.81 1.48 -12.07
N VAL A 331 -9.18 1.02 -13.26
CA VAL A 331 -10.33 1.58 -13.99
C VAL A 331 -11.65 1.24 -13.29
N ALA A 332 -11.83 0.01 -12.79
CA ALA A 332 -13.03 -0.37 -12.06
C ALA A 332 -13.24 0.49 -10.81
N ARG A 333 -12.17 0.76 -10.04
CA ARG A 333 -12.22 1.69 -8.91
C ARG A 333 -12.57 3.11 -9.35
N ALA A 334 -11.98 3.58 -10.46
CA ALA A 334 -12.29 4.91 -10.98
C ALA A 334 -13.76 5.06 -11.41
N VAL A 335 -14.35 4.00 -11.95
CA VAL A 335 -15.78 3.93 -12.28
C VAL A 335 -16.64 4.02 -11.01
N GLU A 336 -16.34 3.22 -9.98
CA GLU A 336 -17.10 3.21 -8.72
C GLU A 336 -17.03 4.57 -7.99
N GLU A 337 -15.85 5.17 -7.93
CA GLU A 337 -15.65 6.51 -7.37
C GLU A 337 -16.41 7.56 -8.19
N THR A 338 -16.35 7.49 -9.53
CA THR A 338 -17.09 8.43 -10.40
C THR A 338 -18.59 8.31 -10.20
N LEU A 339 -19.15 7.10 -10.21
CA LEU A 339 -20.57 6.85 -9.94
C LEU A 339 -20.99 7.47 -8.59
N THR A 340 -20.20 7.23 -7.55
CA THR A 340 -20.45 7.73 -6.19
C THR A 340 -20.42 9.27 -6.15
N HIS A 341 -19.35 9.89 -6.66
CA HIS A 341 -19.20 11.34 -6.61
C HIS A 341 -20.24 12.05 -7.46
N VAL A 342 -20.58 11.53 -8.64
CA VAL A 342 -21.61 12.10 -9.52
C VAL A 342 -22.99 12.01 -8.85
N ALA A 343 -23.33 10.87 -8.25
CA ALA A 343 -24.59 10.70 -7.53
C ALA A 343 -24.71 11.64 -6.33
N HIS A 344 -23.66 11.76 -5.52
CA HIS A 344 -23.65 12.65 -4.35
C HIS A 344 -23.73 14.13 -4.74
N ALA A 345 -23.05 14.52 -5.82
CA ALA A 345 -22.97 15.91 -6.26
C ALA A 345 -24.27 16.40 -6.92
N LEU A 346 -24.92 15.56 -7.71
CA LEU A 346 -26.08 15.95 -8.52
C LEU A 346 -27.42 15.56 -7.90
N GLY A 347 -27.38 14.71 -6.87
CA GLY A 347 -28.57 14.18 -6.21
C GLY A 347 -29.43 13.32 -7.14
N PRO A 348 -30.71 13.08 -6.80
CA PRO A 348 -31.57 12.16 -7.53
C PRO A 348 -32.10 12.71 -8.86
N ALA A 349 -31.99 14.02 -9.10
CA ALA A 349 -32.67 14.67 -10.23
C ALA A 349 -32.22 14.13 -11.61
N PRO A 350 -30.92 14.00 -11.92
CA PRO A 350 -30.50 13.42 -13.19
C PRO A 350 -30.97 11.97 -13.39
N LEU A 351 -30.98 11.16 -12.33
CA LEU A 351 -31.48 9.78 -12.41
C LEU A 351 -32.98 9.70 -12.70
N ALA A 352 -33.76 10.67 -12.24
CA ALA A 352 -35.21 10.68 -12.39
C ALA A 352 -35.71 11.45 -13.62
N GLN A 353 -34.91 12.41 -14.13
CA GLN A 353 -35.37 13.40 -15.12
C GLN A 353 -34.55 13.42 -16.40
N ASP A 354 -33.34 12.86 -16.40
CA ASP A 354 -32.49 12.75 -17.58
C ASP A 354 -32.35 11.28 -18.00
N PRO A 355 -33.10 10.83 -19.03
CA PRO A 355 -33.06 9.44 -19.47
C PRO A 355 -31.67 9.03 -20.00
N ALA A 356 -30.89 9.97 -20.55
CA ALA A 356 -29.55 9.67 -21.03
C ALA A 356 -28.58 9.45 -19.86
N HIS A 357 -28.68 10.26 -18.80
CA HIS A 357 -27.89 10.06 -17.59
C HIS A 357 -28.27 8.76 -16.86
N ALA A 358 -29.57 8.50 -16.69
CA ALA A 358 -30.07 7.28 -16.05
C ALA A 358 -29.61 6.02 -16.80
N LYS A 359 -29.66 6.03 -18.15
CA LYS A 359 -29.11 4.97 -18.99
C LYS A 359 -27.62 4.76 -18.74
N ARG A 360 -26.81 5.83 -18.77
CA ARG A 360 -25.35 5.73 -18.54
C ARG A 360 -25.00 5.09 -17.21
N VAL A 361 -25.71 5.47 -16.14
CA VAL A 361 -25.51 4.88 -14.82
C VAL A 361 -25.84 3.38 -14.86
N ALA A 362 -27.03 3.02 -15.34
CA ALA A 362 -27.44 1.62 -15.39
C ALA A 362 -26.53 0.74 -16.27
N ASP A 363 -26.09 1.26 -17.43
CA ASP A 363 -25.18 0.58 -18.34
C ASP A 363 -23.82 0.35 -17.66
N LEU A 364 -23.27 1.38 -17.02
CA LEU A 364 -21.94 1.33 -16.44
C LEU A 364 -21.91 0.45 -15.19
N GLU A 365 -22.91 0.56 -14.32
CA GLU A 365 -23.09 -0.31 -13.16
C GLU A 365 -23.14 -1.79 -13.55
N LEU A 366 -23.82 -2.13 -14.65
CA LEU A 366 -23.85 -3.50 -15.14
C LEU A 366 -22.52 -3.91 -15.77
N TYR A 367 -21.97 -3.09 -16.68
CA TYR A 367 -20.81 -3.49 -17.48
C TYR A 367 -19.54 -3.68 -16.64
N VAL A 368 -19.33 -2.80 -15.64
CA VAL A 368 -18.15 -2.88 -14.78
C VAL A 368 -18.13 -4.14 -13.91
N ARG A 369 -19.27 -4.83 -13.69
CA ARG A 369 -19.34 -6.09 -12.91
C ARG A 369 -18.72 -7.30 -13.62
N GLN A 370 -18.25 -7.14 -14.87
CA GLN A 370 -17.27 -8.08 -15.41
C GLN A 370 -15.93 -8.05 -14.64
N HIS A 371 -15.69 -7.01 -13.84
CA HIS A 371 -14.79 -7.04 -12.68
C HIS A 371 -15.61 -7.40 -11.42
N HIS A 372 -15.30 -8.54 -10.81
CA HIS A 372 -15.98 -9.12 -9.64
C HIS A 372 -15.48 -8.55 -8.31
N ALA A 373 -15.18 -7.24 -8.30
CA ALA A 373 -14.70 -6.48 -7.15
C ALA A 373 -13.63 -7.24 -6.34
N GLU A 374 -13.95 -7.66 -5.12
CA GLU A 374 -13.03 -8.30 -4.18
C GLU A 374 -12.42 -9.61 -4.73
N ARG A 375 -13.16 -10.35 -5.57
CA ARG A 375 -12.64 -11.60 -6.16
C ARG A 375 -11.52 -11.32 -7.15
N ASP A 376 -11.65 -10.28 -7.97
CA ASP A 376 -10.60 -9.89 -8.90
C ASP A 376 -9.41 -9.24 -8.17
N HIS A 377 -9.65 -8.50 -7.07
CA HIS A 377 -8.57 -8.04 -6.19
C HIS A 377 -7.81 -9.20 -5.53
N ALA A 378 -8.52 -10.22 -5.03
CA ALA A 378 -7.89 -11.43 -4.50
C ALA A 378 -7.08 -12.15 -5.58
N SER A 379 -7.60 -12.22 -6.81
CA SER A 379 -6.88 -12.80 -7.95
C SER A 379 -5.61 -12.03 -8.31
N LEU A 380 -5.63 -10.69 -8.25
CA LEU A 380 -4.45 -9.85 -8.41
C LEU A 380 -3.44 -10.06 -7.27
N GLY A 381 -3.90 -10.07 -6.01
CA GLY A 381 -3.04 -10.34 -4.86
C GLY A 381 -2.35 -11.69 -4.94
N GLY A 382 -3.09 -12.73 -5.35
CA GLY A 382 -2.54 -14.07 -5.59
C GLY A 382 -1.47 -14.08 -6.69
N ALA A 383 -1.73 -13.40 -7.81
CA ALA A 383 -0.77 -13.28 -8.91
C ALA A 383 0.53 -12.57 -8.48
N LEU A 384 0.42 -11.51 -7.67
CA LEU A 384 1.58 -10.80 -7.12
C LEU A 384 2.40 -11.67 -6.17
N ALA A 385 1.74 -12.41 -5.28
CA ALA A 385 2.42 -13.33 -4.36
C ALA A 385 3.12 -14.47 -5.12
N GLU A 386 2.50 -14.99 -6.18
CA GLU A 386 3.09 -16.01 -7.06
C GLU A 386 4.32 -15.48 -7.79
N ALA A 387 4.26 -14.27 -8.36
CA ALA A 387 5.39 -13.63 -9.01
C ALA A 387 6.56 -13.38 -8.04
N ALA A 388 6.27 -12.94 -6.81
CA ALA A 388 7.29 -12.74 -5.78
C ALA A 388 7.99 -14.06 -5.39
N ARG A 389 7.23 -15.15 -5.25
CA ARG A 389 7.80 -16.49 -4.98
C ARG A 389 8.68 -16.99 -6.13
N ARG A 390 8.25 -16.79 -7.38
CA ARG A 390 9.07 -17.14 -8.56
C ARG A 390 10.36 -16.34 -8.62
N GLY A 391 10.30 -15.02 -8.41
CA GLY A 391 11.49 -14.17 -8.40
C GLY A 391 12.49 -14.53 -7.30
N ALA A 392 12.01 -14.98 -6.14
CA ALA A 392 12.90 -15.52 -5.09
C ALA A 392 13.56 -16.84 -5.53
N ALA A 393 12.81 -17.76 -6.14
CA ALA A 393 13.33 -19.03 -6.62
C ALA A 393 14.32 -18.87 -7.79
N ASP A 394 14.08 -17.92 -8.70
CA ASP A 394 14.99 -17.63 -9.82
C ASP A 394 16.28 -16.96 -9.32
N ALA A 395 16.19 -16.08 -8.31
CA ALA A 395 17.37 -15.50 -7.68
C ALA A 395 18.22 -16.55 -6.92
N ASP A 396 17.58 -17.54 -6.30
CA ASP A 396 18.25 -18.68 -5.69
C ASP A 396 18.90 -19.60 -6.75
N ALA A 397 18.23 -19.81 -7.90
CA ALA A 397 18.76 -20.62 -8.99
C ALA A 397 19.93 -19.96 -9.73
N ASP A 398 19.88 -18.64 -9.94
CA ASP A 398 21.00 -17.87 -10.52
C ASP A 398 22.18 -17.78 -9.54
N ALA A 399 21.92 -17.74 -8.22
CA ALA A 399 22.96 -17.84 -7.20
C ALA A 399 23.63 -19.22 -7.19
N ASP A 400 22.87 -20.31 -7.37
CA ASP A 400 23.40 -21.67 -7.49
C ASP A 400 24.14 -21.91 -8.83
N ALA A 401 23.69 -21.31 -9.94
CA ALA A 401 24.34 -21.41 -11.25
C ALA A 401 25.67 -20.62 -11.32
N ALA A 402 25.84 -19.58 -10.49
CA ALA A 402 27.08 -18.81 -10.39
C ALA A 402 28.19 -19.52 -9.58
N VAL A 403 27.92 -20.68 -8.98
CA VAL A 403 28.89 -21.46 -8.17
C VAL A 403 29.70 -22.46 -9.02
N ASP A 404 29.35 -22.69 -10.30
CA ASP A 404 30.14 -23.53 -11.20
C ASP A 404 31.07 -22.71 -12.11
N PRO A 405 32.41 -22.83 -11.98
CA PRO A 405 33.34 -22.08 -12.82
C PRO A 405 33.45 -22.71 -14.22
N PRO A 406 33.42 -21.92 -15.32
CA PRO A 406 33.83 -22.43 -16.61
C PRO A 406 35.35 -22.64 -16.62
N ALA A 407 35.78 -23.80 -17.10
CA ALA A 407 37.17 -24.13 -17.30
C ALA A 407 37.80 -23.28 -18.43
N SER A 408 38.91 -22.61 -18.08
CA SER A 408 39.98 -22.09 -18.93
C SER A 408 39.63 -20.99 -19.96
N ALA A 409 40.21 -19.80 -19.77
CA ALA A 409 40.99 -19.12 -20.81
C ALA A 409 41.87 -18.01 -20.22
N VAL A 410 43.11 -18.05 -20.66
CA VAL A 410 44.30 -17.25 -20.35
C VAL A 410 44.15 -15.75 -20.60
N ALA A 411 44.60 -14.97 -19.60
CA ALA A 411 45.27 -13.66 -19.61
C ALA A 411 44.99 -12.62 -20.73
N SER A 412 44.58 -11.42 -20.30
CA SER A 412 45.31 -10.17 -20.55
C SER A 412 44.65 -8.97 -19.84
N GLU A 413 45.44 -8.23 -19.06
CA GLU A 413 45.18 -6.85 -18.62
C GLU A 413 46.39 -6.00 -19.05
N PRO A 414 46.35 -4.64 -19.03
CA PRO A 414 45.20 -3.72 -19.00
C PRO A 414 45.38 -2.52 -19.97
N GLU A 415 44.35 -1.69 -20.16
CA GLU A 415 44.59 -0.24 -20.38
C GLU A 415 43.42 0.62 -19.88
N ALA A 416 43.80 1.70 -19.21
CA ALA A 416 42.99 2.53 -18.33
C ALA A 416 42.24 3.65 -19.06
N ALA A 417 41.10 4.07 -18.50
CA ALA A 417 40.62 5.43 -18.62
C ALA A 417 39.78 5.85 -17.40
N HIS A 418 40.17 6.99 -16.84
CA HIS A 418 39.69 7.63 -15.63
C HIS A 418 38.21 8.03 -15.62
N ALA A 419 37.58 7.94 -14.43
CA ALA A 419 36.69 8.98 -13.92
C ALA A 419 36.75 9.02 -12.38
N SER A 420 37.00 10.22 -11.85
CA SER A 420 37.09 10.64 -10.43
C SER A 420 35.74 10.52 -9.71
N ALA A 421 35.67 9.92 -8.52
CA ALA A 421 35.86 10.50 -7.18
C ALA A 421 34.63 11.25 -6.59
N ALA A 422 34.39 10.95 -5.30
CA ALA A 422 33.42 11.50 -4.34
C ALA A 422 32.00 10.90 -4.35
N GLY A 423 31.81 9.88 -3.50
CA GLY A 423 30.52 9.48 -2.97
C GLY A 423 30.66 9.38 -1.45
N ASP A 424 30.12 10.36 -0.76
CA ASP A 424 30.12 10.47 0.70
C ASP A 424 29.38 9.28 1.34
N ALA A 425 29.97 8.81 2.44
CA ALA A 425 29.48 7.73 3.26
C ALA A 425 28.37 8.18 4.22
N GLU A 426 27.68 7.17 4.78
CA GLU A 426 26.80 7.19 5.95
C GLU A 426 25.32 7.51 5.74
N GLY A 427 24.63 6.57 5.09
CA GLY A 427 23.25 6.22 5.47
C GLY A 427 23.27 5.00 6.39
N ALA A 428 22.78 5.14 7.64
CA ALA A 428 22.58 3.99 8.53
C ALA A 428 21.43 3.12 7.97
N SER A 429 21.80 2.05 7.24
CA SER A 429 20.87 1.14 6.58
C SER A 429 20.14 0.26 7.61
N ARG A 430 18.83 0.05 7.37
CA ARG A 430 18.06 -1.01 8.06
C ARG A 430 18.70 -2.36 7.75
N VAL A 431 19.07 -3.10 8.80
CA VAL A 431 19.43 -4.52 8.68
C VAL A 431 18.16 -5.31 8.35
N ALA A 432 18.12 -5.92 7.17
CA ALA A 432 17.13 -6.92 6.80
C ALA A 432 17.87 -8.23 6.52
N PHE A 433 17.49 -9.31 7.20
CA PHE A 433 18.06 -10.64 6.99
C PHE A 433 16.95 -11.70 7.09
N ASP A 434 17.10 -12.81 6.38
CA ASP A 434 16.30 -14.02 6.61
C ASP A 434 17.11 -14.99 7.48
N ALA A 435 16.56 -15.33 8.64
CA ALA A 435 17.11 -16.29 9.60
C ALA A 435 17.41 -17.67 8.98
N ARG A 436 16.73 -18.02 7.88
CA ARG A 436 16.87 -19.30 7.17
C ARG A 436 17.94 -19.28 6.07
N GLY A 437 18.52 -18.12 5.77
CA GLY A 437 19.67 -18.00 4.88
C GLY A 437 20.96 -18.54 5.51
N PRO A 438 22.07 -18.63 4.76
CA PRO A 438 23.34 -19.14 5.29
C PRO A 438 24.00 -18.23 6.34
N GLY A 439 23.69 -16.93 6.34
CA GLY A 439 24.27 -15.94 7.26
C GLY A 439 25.78 -15.77 7.09
N THR A 440 26.40 -15.03 8.01
CA THR A 440 27.86 -14.92 8.10
C THR A 440 28.46 -16.21 8.68
N ASP A 441 29.55 -16.68 8.09
CA ASP A 441 30.26 -17.85 8.58
C ASP A 441 30.78 -17.63 10.00
N ALA A 442 30.44 -18.55 10.92
CA ALA A 442 30.92 -18.55 12.29
C ALA A 442 32.45 -18.54 12.42
N ASP A 443 33.16 -19.11 11.45
CA ASP A 443 34.62 -19.15 11.43
C ASP A 443 35.23 -17.76 11.19
N ALA A 444 34.55 -16.90 10.43
CA ALA A 444 34.98 -15.51 10.23
C ALA A 444 34.95 -14.72 11.55
N TRP A 445 33.93 -14.96 12.38
CA TRP A 445 33.88 -14.39 13.73
C TRP A 445 34.95 -14.97 14.64
N ALA A 446 35.17 -16.28 14.63
CA ALA A 446 36.12 -16.93 15.53
C ALA A 446 37.59 -16.55 15.23
N ALA A 447 37.92 -16.31 13.96
CA ALA A 447 39.27 -15.96 13.52
C ALA A 447 39.63 -14.47 13.70
N ASP A 448 38.68 -13.62 14.10
CA ASP A 448 38.91 -12.18 14.15
C ASP A 448 39.85 -11.79 15.32
N PRO A 449 40.97 -11.07 15.06
CA PRO A 449 41.95 -10.73 16.09
C PRO A 449 41.42 -9.73 17.12
N ARG A 450 40.30 -9.02 16.88
CA ARG A 450 39.72 -8.08 17.85
C ARG A 450 39.25 -8.77 19.13
N TRP A 451 39.03 -10.08 19.11
CA TRP A 451 38.73 -10.85 20.31
C TRP A 451 39.81 -10.76 21.40
N ASP A 452 41.07 -10.54 21.01
CA ASP A 452 42.18 -10.38 21.97
C ASP A 452 42.05 -9.09 22.79
N ALA A 453 41.30 -8.11 22.27
CA ALA A 453 41.04 -6.82 22.93
C ALA A 453 39.74 -6.80 23.73
N VAL A 454 38.89 -7.84 23.62
CA VAL A 454 37.61 -7.91 24.33
C VAL A 454 37.83 -8.30 25.78
N ALA A 455 37.52 -7.39 26.71
CA ALA A 455 37.71 -7.61 28.14
C ALA A 455 36.71 -8.63 28.72
N PRO A 456 37.08 -9.38 29.77
CA PRO A 456 36.14 -10.26 30.45
C PRO A 456 35.06 -9.47 31.21
N VAL A 457 33.86 -10.04 31.34
CA VAL A 457 32.83 -9.50 32.24
C VAL A 457 33.08 -9.96 33.68
N ASP A 458 33.05 -9.02 34.62
CA ASP A 458 33.11 -9.29 36.05
C ASP A 458 31.70 -9.39 36.62
N LEU A 459 31.33 -10.57 37.14
CA LEU A 459 30.01 -10.85 37.71
C LEU A 459 29.93 -10.52 39.21
N ASP A 460 30.99 -10.00 39.81
CA ASP A 460 31.01 -9.63 41.22
C ASP A 460 29.95 -8.56 41.53
N GLY A 461 29.29 -8.71 42.69
CA GLY A 461 28.23 -7.81 43.13
C GLY A 461 26.86 -8.05 42.50
N MET A 462 26.68 -9.08 41.67
CA MET A 462 25.38 -9.49 41.16
C MET A 462 24.51 -10.07 42.29
N ALA A 463 23.45 -9.35 42.69
CA ALA A 463 22.54 -9.77 43.75
C ALA A 463 21.34 -10.60 43.25
N GLY A 464 21.05 -10.52 41.95
CA GLY A 464 19.99 -11.24 41.26
C GLY A 464 20.22 -11.17 39.75
N LEU A 465 19.60 -12.06 38.98
CA LEU A 465 19.62 -12.04 37.52
C LEU A 465 18.20 -12.21 36.96
N LEU A 466 17.74 -11.21 36.21
CA LEU A 466 16.58 -11.29 35.34
C LEU A 466 17.05 -11.34 33.89
N VAL A 467 16.86 -12.46 33.20
CA VAL A 467 17.07 -12.54 31.76
C VAL A 467 15.73 -12.34 31.07
N VAL A 468 15.66 -11.37 30.17
CA VAL A 468 14.52 -11.11 29.30
C VAL A 468 14.87 -11.63 27.91
N SER A 469 13.98 -12.40 27.32
CA SER A 469 14.10 -13.04 26.00
C SER A 469 12.93 -12.59 25.14
N ALA A 470 13.17 -12.22 23.88
CA ALA A 470 12.07 -11.84 22.99
C ALA A 470 11.26 -13.08 22.60
N HIS A 471 11.95 -14.15 22.20
CA HIS A 471 11.40 -15.46 21.87
C HIS A 471 12.05 -16.56 22.73
N ALA A 472 11.46 -17.74 22.73
CA ALA A 472 11.96 -18.90 23.45
C ALA A 472 13.06 -19.62 22.65
N ASP A 473 14.33 -19.33 22.94
CA ASP A 473 15.56 -19.83 22.29
C ASP A 473 16.65 -18.76 22.32
N ASP A 474 16.29 -17.48 22.24
CA ASP A 474 17.24 -16.37 22.26
C ASP A 474 18.13 -16.40 23.53
N GLU A 475 17.55 -16.74 24.68
CA GLU A 475 18.29 -16.85 25.94
C GLU A 475 19.31 -18.00 25.89
N SER A 476 18.94 -19.10 25.22
CA SER A 476 19.80 -20.27 25.09
C SER A 476 20.99 -19.98 24.17
N ILE A 477 20.78 -19.13 23.16
CA ILE A 477 21.81 -18.68 22.23
C ILE A 477 22.73 -17.64 22.90
N GLY A 478 22.14 -16.60 23.48
CA GLY A 478 22.86 -15.39 23.89
C GLY A 478 23.17 -15.24 25.37
N ALA A 479 22.47 -15.95 26.27
CA ALA A 479 22.52 -15.71 27.72
C ALA A 479 22.62 -17.00 28.59
N ALA A 480 22.72 -18.19 27.99
CA ALA A 480 22.76 -19.47 28.71
C ALA A 480 23.95 -19.61 29.65
N GLY A 481 25.12 -19.11 29.23
CA GLY A 481 26.33 -19.09 30.05
C GLY A 481 26.17 -18.18 31.26
N LEU A 482 25.56 -17.00 31.08
CA LEU A 482 25.25 -16.07 32.16
C LEU A 482 24.24 -16.66 33.16
N LEU A 483 23.18 -17.30 32.66
CA LEU A 483 22.20 -18.02 33.49
C LEU A 483 22.88 -19.09 34.36
N ALA A 484 23.71 -19.94 33.75
CA ALA A 484 24.44 -21.00 34.44
C ALA A 484 25.46 -20.44 35.45
N ALA A 485 26.21 -19.40 35.06
CA ALA A 485 27.21 -18.78 35.91
C ALA A 485 26.61 -18.10 37.15
N ALA A 486 25.44 -17.45 37.00
CA ALA A 486 24.69 -16.88 38.11
C ALA A 486 24.11 -17.96 39.03
N HIS A 487 23.50 -18.99 38.46
CA HIS A 487 22.94 -20.10 39.23
C HIS A 487 24.01 -20.84 40.05
N ALA A 488 25.17 -21.13 39.45
CA ALA A 488 26.28 -21.78 40.15
C ALA A 488 26.84 -20.95 41.31
N ARG A 489 26.65 -19.63 41.29
CA ARG A 489 27.02 -18.69 42.37
C ARG A 489 25.93 -18.56 43.44
N GLY A 490 24.81 -19.25 43.30
CA GLY A 490 23.66 -19.14 44.20
C GLY A 490 22.89 -17.83 44.05
N VAL A 491 23.10 -17.09 42.95
CA VAL A 491 22.35 -15.87 42.64
C VAL A 491 20.93 -16.25 42.21
N PRO A 492 19.87 -15.61 42.73
CA PRO A 492 18.51 -15.84 42.26
C PRO A 492 18.36 -15.52 40.77
N VAL A 493 17.89 -16.50 39.99
CA VAL A 493 17.69 -16.38 38.54
C VAL A 493 16.20 -16.39 38.20
N ARG A 494 15.79 -15.48 37.32
CA ARG A 494 14.49 -15.46 36.66
C ARG A 494 14.67 -15.27 35.16
N LEU A 495 13.98 -16.07 34.36
CA LEU A 495 13.85 -15.91 32.92
C LEU A 495 12.45 -15.40 32.59
N ALA A 496 12.37 -14.35 31.78
CA ALA A 496 11.13 -13.84 31.23
C ALA A 496 11.16 -13.95 29.70
N ILE A 497 10.15 -14.58 29.11
CA ILE A 497 10.00 -14.70 27.66
C ILE A 497 8.80 -13.88 27.22
N VAL A 498 9.03 -12.93 26.32
CA VAL A 498 8.05 -11.91 25.94
C VAL A 498 6.97 -12.50 25.03
N THR A 499 7.36 -13.25 24.00
CA THR A 499 6.41 -13.76 23.00
C THR A 499 6.04 -15.23 23.18
N ASP A 500 4.90 -15.61 22.61
CA ASP A 500 4.41 -17.00 22.57
C ASP A 500 5.17 -17.90 21.57
N GLY A 501 5.95 -17.31 20.67
CA GLY A 501 6.75 -18.02 19.68
C GLY A 501 5.94 -18.70 18.55
N ALA A 502 4.65 -18.41 18.45
CA ALA A 502 3.70 -19.09 17.57
C ALA A 502 3.98 -18.85 16.07
N ALA A 503 4.71 -17.79 15.72
CA ALA A 503 5.00 -17.39 14.35
C ALA A 503 6.31 -17.98 13.79
N SER A 504 7.01 -18.83 14.55
CA SER A 504 8.28 -19.45 14.12
C SER A 504 8.18 -20.31 12.85
N HIS A 505 7.03 -20.96 12.62
CA HIS A 505 6.79 -21.86 11.47
C HIS A 505 5.54 -21.43 10.67
N PRO A 506 5.59 -20.30 9.96
CA PRO A 506 4.43 -19.76 9.26
C PRO A 506 4.00 -20.69 8.13
N GLY A 507 2.75 -21.16 8.19
CA GLY A 507 2.19 -22.06 7.17
C GLY A 507 2.58 -23.52 7.32
N SER A 508 3.11 -23.93 8.48
CA SER A 508 3.39 -25.34 8.78
C SER A 508 2.19 -26.24 8.43
N PRO A 509 2.39 -27.30 7.63
CA PRO A 509 1.34 -28.27 7.35
C PRO A 509 1.16 -29.31 8.46
N THR A 510 2.08 -29.36 9.44
CA THR A 510 2.08 -30.40 10.49
C THR A 510 1.73 -29.89 11.87
N ARG A 511 1.87 -28.59 12.15
CA ARG A 511 1.56 -27.99 13.45
C ARG A 511 0.81 -26.68 13.30
N SER A 512 -0.24 -26.48 14.09
CA SER A 512 -0.88 -25.17 14.19
C SER A 512 -0.02 -24.19 15.01
N PRO A 513 -0.20 -22.86 14.85
CA PRO A 513 0.48 -21.86 15.67
C PRO A 513 0.31 -22.09 17.18
N GLU A 514 -0.89 -22.52 17.61
CA GLU A 514 -1.20 -22.83 19.01
C GLU A 514 -0.42 -24.05 19.51
N GLU A 515 -0.27 -25.08 18.67
CA GLU A 515 0.53 -26.26 18.99
C GLU A 515 2.02 -25.91 19.08
N ILE A 516 2.51 -25.03 18.21
CA ILE A 516 3.89 -24.52 18.26
C ILE A 516 4.13 -23.74 19.56
N ALA A 517 3.25 -22.82 19.93
CA ALA A 517 3.36 -22.08 21.19
C ALA A 517 3.37 -23.02 22.42
N ALA A 518 2.51 -24.05 22.41
CA ALA A 518 2.47 -25.04 23.48
C ALA A 518 3.77 -25.86 23.58
N VAL A 519 4.36 -26.25 22.44
CA VAL A 519 5.66 -26.94 22.40
C VAL A 519 6.76 -26.03 22.93
N ARG A 520 6.87 -24.80 22.40
CA ARG A 520 7.93 -23.85 22.78
C ARG A 520 7.90 -23.48 24.26
N ARG A 521 6.71 -23.48 24.89
CA ARG A 521 6.57 -23.35 26.35
C ARG A 521 7.29 -24.46 27.13
N ILE A 522 7.17 -25.71 26.68
CA ILE A 522 7.81 -26.87 27.30
C ILE A 522 9.32 -26.84 27.05
N GLU A 523 9.71 -26.48 25.84
CA GLU A 523 11.12 -26.34 25.43
C GLU A 523 11.83 -25.28 26.27
N ALA A 524 11.22 -24.09 26.45
CA ALA A 524 11.74 -23.02 27.29
C ALA A 524 12.01 -23.45 28.74
N ARG A 525 11.08 -24.18 29.37
CA ARG A 525 11.27 -24.72 30.73
C ARG A 525 12.42 -25.72 30.76
N THR A 526 12.46 -26.62 29.79
CA THR A 526 13.50 -27.67 29.68
C THR A 526 14.88 -27.03 29.47
N ALA A 527 14.96 -26.00 28.63
CA ALA A 527 16.18 -25.25 28.38
C ALA A 527 16.67 -24.53 29.65
N LEU A 528 15.77 -23.84 30.37
CA LEU A 528 16.11 -23.20 31.63
C LEU A 528 16.57 -24.20 32.70
N ASP A 529 15.95 -25.38 32.78
CA ASP A 529 16.37 -26.44 33.69
C ASP A 529 17.75 -27.01 33.36
N ALA A 530 18.19 -26.96 32.10
CA ALA A 530 19.53 -27.41 31.73
C ALA A 530 20.63 -26.48 32.25
N VAL A 531 20.38 -25.18 32.35
CA VAL A 531 21.39 -24.17 32.76
C VAL A 531 21.21 -23.65 34.18
N ALA A 532 19.98 -23.56 34.67
CA ALA A 532 19.65 -23.02 36.00
C ALA A 532 18.45 -23.76 36.62
N PRO A 533 18.60 -25.05 37.00
CA PRO A 533 17.53 -25.87 37.54
C PRO A 533 16.71 -25.20 38.64
N GLY A 534 15.38 -25.27 38.55
CA GLY A 534 14.47 -24.73 39.58
C GLY A 534 14.34 -23.20 39.62
N SER A 535 14.98 -22.48 38.70
CA SER A 535 14.85 -21.02 38.56
C SER A 535 13.48 -20.62 38.01
N ALA A 536 13.05 -19.39 38.31
CA ALA A 536 11.72 -18.90 37.93
C ALA A 536 11.61 -18.65 36.42
N LEU A 537 10.48 -19.03 35.82
CA LEU A 537 10.13 -18.76 34.42
C LEU A 537 8.82 -17.96 34.35
N SER A 538 8.85 -16.83 33.68
CA SER A 538 7.71 -15.97 33.39
C SER A 538 7.46 -15.95 31.88
N LEU A 539 6.30 -16.43 31.45
CA LEU A 539 5.87 -16.36 30.05
C LEU A 539 4.83 -15.26 29.94
N LEU A 540 5.13 -14.22 29.16
CA LEU A 540 4.25 -13.05 29.03
C LEU A 540 3.21 -13.22 27.92
N GLU A 541 3.39 -14.21 27.05
CA GLU A 541 2.40 -14.66 26.06
C GLU A 541 1.93 -13.52 25.12
N HIS A 542 2.81 -12.57 24.81
CA HIS A 542 2.51 -11.60 23.74
C HIS A 542 2.63 -12.28 22.37
N PRO A 543 1.81 -11.88 21.38
CA PRO A 543 1.87 -12.50 20.05
C PRO A 543 3.23 -12.27 19.38
N ASP A 544 3.83 -13.36 18.90
CA ASP A 544 5.08 -13.35 18.14
C ASP A 544 4.99 -12.46 16.88
N GLY A 545 6.03 -11.66 16.63
CA GLY A 545 6.09 -10.66 15.55
C GLY A 545 5.31 -9.36 15.81
N ARG A 546 4.61 -9.23 16.95
CA ARG A 546 3.75 -8.08 17.27
C ARG A 546 4.22 -7.26 18.48
N VAL A 547 5.47 -7.46 18.95
CA VAL A 547 5.99 -6.77 20.15
C VAL A 547 5.89 -5.25 20.03
N ARG A 548 6.21 -4.65 18.87
CA ARG A 548 6.09 -3.20 18.66
C ARG A 548 4.64 -2.71 18.76
N GLU A 549 3.70 -3.44 18.17
CA GLU A 549 2.28 -3.07 18.24
C GLU A 549 1.70 -3.21 19.65
N ARG A 550 2.34 -4.03 20.50
CA ARG A 550 1.98 -4.21 21.91
C ARG A 550 3.00 -3.61 22.88
N ARG A 551 3.80 -2.63 22.44
CA ARG A 551 4.95 -2.10 23.18
C ARG A 551 4.59 -1.68 24.60
N ASP A 552 3.46 -1.00 24.79
CA ASP A 552 3.03 -0.54 26.11
C ASP A 552 2.60 -1.68 27.04
N ALA A 553 1.94 -2.71 26.51
CA ALA A 553 1.59 -3.90 27.27
C ALA A 553 2.85 -4.68 27.66
N VAL A 554 3.78 -4.86 26.72
CA VAL A 554 5.09 -5.49 26.97
C VAL A 554 5.88 -4.70 28.02
N ARG A 555 5.88 -3.37 27.92
CA ARG A 555 6.50 -2.47 28.89
C ARG A 555 5.88 -2.64 30.28
N ALA A 556 4.56 -2.70 30.38
CA ALA A 556 3.87 -2.86 31.66
C ALA A 556 4.20 -4.20 32.32
N ASP A 557 4.18 -5.30 31.56
CA ASP A 557 4.50 -6.63 32.08
C ASP A 557 5.97 -6.75 32.50
N LEU A 558 6.90 -6.17 31.73
CA LEU A 558 8.32 -6.11 32.09
C LEU A 558 8.59 -5.18 33.27
N ALA A 559 7.87 -4.05 33.37
CA ALA A 559 7.97 -3.14 34.51
C ALA A 559 7.57 -3.85 35.81
N ALA A 560 6.48 -4.63 35.79
CA ALA A 560 6.06 -5.40 36.96
C ALA A 560 7.15 -6.40 37.42
N LEU A 561 7.84 -7.06 36.48
CA LEU A 561 8.95 -7.96 36.81
C LEU A 561 10.17 -7.21 37.38
N LEU A 562 10.43 -6.00 36.90
CA LEU A 562 11.53 -5.15 37.38
C LEU A 562 11.20 -4.51 38.73
N ASP A 563 9.94 -4.19 39.03
CA ASP A 563 9.53 -3.68 40.34
C ASP A 563 9.75 -4.73 41.43
N ASP A 564 9.52 -6.00 41.11
CA ASP A 564 9.82 -7.14 42.00
C ASP A 564 11.32 -7.43 42.15
N ALA A 565 12.19 -6.83 41.33
CA ALA A 565 13.61 -7.12 41.32
C ALA A 565 14.35 -6.47 42.51
N ALA A 566 15.08 -7.30 43.27
CA ALA A 566 15.87 -6.86 44.41
C ALA A 566 16.97 -5.86 44.00
N PRO A 567 17.38 -4.95 44.88
CA PRO A 567 18.52 -4.06 44.61
C PRO A 567 19.78 -4.84 44.23
N GLY A 568 20.55 -4.33 43.26
CA GLY A 568 21.74 -5.01 42.73
C GLY A 568 21.44 -6.12 41.72
N THR A 569 20.19 -6.29 41.28
CA THR A 569 19.82 -7.24 40.22
C THR A 569 20.38 -6.79 38.88
N TRP A 570 20.95 -7.73 38.13
CA TRP A 570 21.32 -7.54 36.74
C TRP A 570 20.15 -7.94 35.84
N VAL A 571 19.94 -7.17 34.79
CA VAL A 571 18.90 -7.41 33.79
C VAL A 571 19.59 -7.64 32.45
N ALA A 572 19.47 -8.84 31.90
CA ALA A 572 20.00 -9.18 30.59
C ALA A 572 18.88 -9.12 29.55
N ALA A 573 19.08 -8.42 28.43
CA ALA A 573 18.08 -8.32 27.35
C ALA A 573 18.72 -8.45 25.95
N PRO A 574 17.94 -8.78 24.90
CA PRO A 574 18.46 -8.78 23.55
C PRO A 574 18.99 -7.39 23.19
N TRP A 575 20.09 -7.34 22.44
CA TRP A 575 20.74 -6.09 22.08
C TRP A 575 19.84 -5.19 21.24
N ARG A 576 19.72 -3.92 21.62
CA ARG A 576 18.94 -2.91 20.90
C ARG A 576 19.40 -2.65 19.45
N GLY A 577 20.62 -3.04 19.11
CA GLY A 577 21.15 -2.99 17.75
C GLY A 577 20.93 -4.26 16.91
N ASP A 578 20.24 -5.28 17.43
CA ASP A 578 20.01 -6.54 16.72
C ASP A 578 19.20 -6.32 15.41
N GLY A 579 19.37 -7.20 14.43
CA GLY A 579 18.66 -7.12 13.15
C GLY A 579 17.20 -7.54 13.29
N HIS A 580 16.86 -8.34 14.30
CA HIS A 580 15.50 -8.80 14.52
C HIS A 580 14.65 -7.73 15.21
N ARG A 581 13.46 -7.47 14.65
CA ARG A 581 12.62 -6.36 15.08
C ARG A 581 12.17 -6.49 16.53
N ASP A 582 11.73 -7.67 16.93
CA ASP A 582 11.20 -7.87 18.27
C ASP A 582 12.33 -7.83 19.32
N HIS A 583 13.54 -8.26 18.96
CA HIS A 583 14.73 -8.16 19.83
C HIS A 583 15.05 -6.70 20.11
N ARG A 584 15.12 -5.86 19.06
CA ARG A 584 15.37 -4.43 19.23
C ARG A 584 14.35 -3.78 20.16
N VAL A 585 13.06 -4.02 19.91
CA VAL A 585 11.99 -3.39 20.70
C VAL A 585 12.02 -3.86 22.15
N VAL A 586 12.24 -5.16 22.41
CA VAL A 586 12.41 -5.67 23.78
C VAL A 586 13.63 -5.03 24.44
N GLY A 587 14.77 -4.99 23.76
CA GLY A 587 16.00 -4.34 24.25
C GLY A 587 15.81 -2.86 24.59
N GLU A 588 15.15 -2.10 23.70
CA GLU A 588 14.78 -0.70 23.91
C GLU A 588 13.89 -0.52 25.14
N VAL A 589 12.83 -1.33 25.25
CA VAL A 589 11.88 -1.25 26.38
C VAL A 589 12.58 -1.56 27.70
N VAL A 590 13.40 -2.61 27.76
CA VAL A 590 14.14 -2.94 28.98
C VAL A 590 15.15 -1.84 29.33
N ALA A 591 15.87 -1.31 28.34
CA ALA A 591 16.82 -0.22 28.57
C ALA A 591 16.15 1.04 29.11
N GLU A 592 14.99 1.42 28.58
CA GLU A 592 14.19 2.54 29.08
C GLU A 592 13.69 2.31 30.51
N LEU A 593 13.21 1.10 30.81
CA LEU A 593 12.74 0.76 32.15
C LEU A 593 13.88 0.82 33.17
N VAL A 594 15.02 0.20 32.88
CA VAL A 594 16.19 0.24 33.77
C VAL A 594 16.71 1.66 33.95
N ALA A 595 16.77 2.46 32.88
CA ALA A 595 17.20 3.87 32.97
C ALA A 595 16.23 4.74 33.79
N GLY A 596 14.96 4.36 33.87
CA GLY A 596 13.94 5.05 34.68
C GLY A 596 13.94 4.66 36.17
N LEU A 597 14.69 3.63 36.57
CA LEU A 597 14.74 3.19 37.97
C LEU A 597 15.71 4.06 38.80
N PRO A 598 15.43 4.26 40.11
CA PRO A 598 16.33 4.97 41.01
C PRO A 598 17.73 4.34 41.04
N VAL A 599 18.78 5.15 40.94
CA VAL A 599 20.19 4.70 40.90
C VAL A 599 20.56 3.88 42.14
N GLU A 600 19.93 4.17 43.27
CA GLU A 600 20.13 3.50 44.57
C GLU A 600 19.65 2.04 44.54
N ARG A 601 18.75 1.68 43.61
CA ARG A 601 18.38 0.28 43.36
C ARG A 601 19.55 -0.51 42.79
N GLY A 602 20.55 0.13 42.18
CA GLY A 602 21.73 -0.54 41.62
C GLY A 602 21.40 -1.58 40.55
N ILE A 603 20.28 -1.43 39.83
CA ILE A 603 19.90 -2.35 38.76
C ILE A 603 20.82 -2.11 37.56
N ARG A 604 21.46 -3.17 37.07
CA ARG A 604 22.43 -3.09 35.98
C ARG A 604 21.87 -3.74 34.71
N LEU A 605 21.83 -2.99 33.61
CA LEU A 605 21.53 -3.54 32.29
C LEU A 605 22.79 -4.18 31.68
N VAL A 606 22.64 -5.37 31.14
CA VAL A 606 23.57 -5.98 30.17
C VAL A 606 22.77 -6.42 28.95
N GLU A 607 23.34 -6.32 27.77
CA GLU A 607 22.68 -6.73 26.52
C GLU A 607 23.37 -7.95 25.93
N TYR A 608 22.68 -8.78 25.15
CA TYR A 608 23.28 -9.91 24.45
C TYR A 608 22.85 -9.96 22.97
N PRO A 609 23.78 -10.21 22.03
CA PRO A 609 23.46 -10.34 20.62
C PRO A 609 22.88 -11.72 20.31
N VAL A 610 21.86 -11.76 19.45
CA VAL A 610 21.29 -13.02 18.95
C VAL A 610 21.58 -13.15 17.46
N TRP A 611 20.91 -12.36 16.62
CA TRP A 611 21.06 -12.49 15.17
C TRP A 611 22.23 -11.67 14.61
N MET A 612 22.90 -10.85 15.42
CA MET A 612 24.14 -10.14 15.00
C MET A 612 25.13 -11.07 14.30
N TRP A 613 25.29 -12.29 14.81
CA TRP A 613 26.18 -13.30 14.25
C TRP A 613 25.83 -13.72 12.82
N HIS A 614 24.56 -13.55 12.45
CA HIS A 614 24.02 -13.94 11.15
C HIS A 614 24.10 -12.79 10.13
N TRP A 615 23.64 -11.60 10.51
CA TRP A 615 23.51 -10.48 9.57
C TRP A 615 24.74 -9.57 9.50
N ALA A 616 25.58 -9.53 10.54
CA ALA A 616 26.81 -8.74 10.54
C ALA A 616 28.01 -9.61 10.16
N THR A 617 29.02 -8.98 9.57
CA THR A 617 30.39 -9.49 9.55
C THR A 617 31.21 -8.80 10.64
N PRO A 618 32.36 -9.33 11.07
CA PRO A 618 33.22 -8.65 12.04
C PRO A 618 33.55 -7.19 11.70
N ASP A 619 33.68 -6.88 10.41
CA ASP A 619 34.01 -5.54 9.89
C ASP A 619 32.81 -4.60 9.75
N ASP A 620 31.59 -5.07 10.04
CA ASP A 620 30.42 -4.21 9.99
C ASP A 620 30.54 -3.08 11.04
N PRO A 621 30.45 -1.80 10.64
CA PRO A 621 30.67 -0.67 11.55
C PRO A 621 29.65 -0.59 12.69
N ARG A 622 28.53 -1.33 12.59
CA ARG A 622 27.50 -1.39 13.62
C ARG A 622 27.86 -2.35 14.75
N VAL A 623 28.87 -3.21 14.57
CA VAL A 623 29.31 -4.15 15.61
C VAL A 623 30.00 -3.38 16.72
N PRO A 624 29.48 -3.38 17.96
CA PRO A 624 29.96 -2.50 19.02
C PRO A 624 31.17 -3.12 19.74
N TRP A 625 32.27 -3.36 19.02
CA TRP A 625 33.48 -4.02 19.54
C TRP A 625 33.99 -3.42 20.86
N ALA A 626 33.86 -2.10 21.05
CA ALA A 626 34.29 -1.41 22.26
C ALA A 626 33.44 -1.76 23.50
N ASP A 627 32.17 -2.10 23.31
CA ASP A 627 31.21 -2.42 24.38
C ASP A 627 31.08 -3.93 24.60
N LEU A 628 31.68 -4.76 23.73
CA LEU A 628 31.67 -6.21 23.91
C LEU A 628 32.48 -6.60 25.14
N ARG A 629 31.93 -7.53 25.93
CA ARG A 629 32.60 -8.21 27.04
C ARG A 629 32.42 -9.71 26.89
N ALA A 630 33.45 -10.47 27.21
CA ALA A 630 33.43 -11.93 27.13
C ALA A 630 33.20 -12.55 28.51
N LEU A 631 32.27 -13.49 28.63
CA LEU A 631 32.14 -14.38 29.77
C LEU A 631 32.74 -15.73 29.41
N PRO A 632 33.95 -16.09 29.89
CA PRO A 632 34.54 -17.39 29.62
C PRO A 632 33.65 -18.51 30.17
N LEU A 633 33.42 -19.54 29.35
CA LEU A 633 32.58 -20.69 29.70
C LEU A 633 33.46 -21.92 29.92
N ASP A 634 33.35 -22.51 31.10
CA ASP A 634 33.98 -23.81 31.38
C ASP A 634 33.27 -24.96 30.65
N ALA A 635 33.88 -26.15 30.66
CA ALA A 635 33.35 -27.31 29.93
C ALA A 635 31.95 -27.74 30.41
N ALA A 636 31.65 -27.57 31.70
CA ALA A 636 30.35 -27.92 32.27
C ALA A 636 29.28 -26.95 31.79
N THR A 637 29.57 -25.65 31.79
CA THR A 637 28.68 -24.59 31.33
C THR A 637 28.42 -24.70 29.83
N ARG A 638 29.44 -25.00 29.03
CA ARG A 638 29.27 -25.26 27.59
C ARG A 638 28.39 -26.47 27.32
N THR A 639 28.51 -27.52 28.13
CA THR A 639 27.65 -28.71 28.02
C THR A 639 26.20 -28.38 28.37
N ALA A 640 25.98 -27.62 29.44
CA ALA A 640 24.65 -27.14 29.82
C ALA A 640 24.02 -26.24 28.75
N LYS A 641 24.80 -25.31 28.17
CA LYS A 641 24.37 -24.45 27.07
C LYS A 641 23.97 -25.25 25.83
N ARG A 642 24.76 -26.25 25.42
CA ARG A 642 24.40 -27.15 24.31
C ARG A 642 23.10 -27.90 24.59
N ALA A 643 22.90 -28.36 25.83
CA ALA A 643 21.67 -29.02 26.23
C ALA A 643 20.47 -28.07 26.21
N ALA A 644 20.64 -26.80 26.60
CA ALA A 644 19.60 -25.79 26.51
C ALA A 644 19.20 -25.47 25.06
N VAL A 645 20.18 -25.28 24.17
CA VAL A 645 19.92 -25.10 22.73
C VAL A 645 19.22 -26.33 22.14
N ALA A 646 19.66 -27.55 22.48
CA ALA A 646 19.06 -28.78 21.99
C ALA A 646 17.64 -29.03 22.54
N ALA A 647 17.28 -28.43 23.67
CA ALA A 647 15.93 -28.53 24.24
C ALA A 647 14.89 -27.81 23.37
N HIS A 648 15.30 -26.82 22.57
CA HIS A 648 14.46 -26.15 21.56
C HIS A 648 14.37 -26.99 20.27
N ALA A 649 13.93 -28.24 20.41
CA ALA A 649 13.88 -29.24 19.34
C ALA A 649 13.10 -28.74 18.11
N SER A 650 12.01 -28.00 18.34
CA SER A 650 11.20 -27.38 17.28
C SER A 650 11.97 -26.34 16.46
N GLN A 651 13.03 -25.74 17.02
CA GLN A 651 13.82 -24.70 16.36
C GLN A 651 15.09 -25.25 15.70
N VAL A 652 15.68 -26.31 16.26
CA VAL A 652 16.96 -26.89 15.80
C VAL A 652 16.81 -28.13 14.90
N HIS A 653 15.60 -28.70 14.82
CA HIS A 653 15.28 -29.82 13.94
C HIS A 653 14.05 -29.51 13.08
N PRO A 654 14.00 -30.00 11.83
CA PRO A 654 12.80 -29.85 11.03
C PRO A 654 11.63 -30.63 11.65
N LEU A 655 10.44 -30.03 11.67
CA LEU A 655 9.21 -30.68 12.16
C LEU A 655 8.73 -31.78 11.21
N SER A 656 9.02 -31.62 9.91
CA SER A 656 8.71 -32.56 8.84
C SER A 656 9.58 -32.26 7.60
N PRO A 657 9.51 -33.07 6.53
CA PRO A 657 10.19 -32.76 5.26
C PRO A 657 9.64 -31.54 4.50
N ALA A 658 8.52 -30.94 4.95
CA ALA A 658 7.94 -29.78 4.29
C ALA A 658 8.87 -28.54 4.40
N PRO A 659 8.97 -27.69 3.35
CA PRO A 659 9.79 -26.48 3.41
C PRO A 659 9.42 -25.51 4.55
N GLU A 660 8.13 -25.42 4.89
CA GLU A 660 7.59 -24.59 5.97
C GLU A 660 7.95 -25.11 7.37
N ASP A 661 8.36 -26.38 7.47
CA ASP A 661 8.73 -27.08 8.69
C ASP A 661 10.25 -27.21 8.88
N ARG A 662 11.05 -26.51 8.07
CA ARG A 662 12.51 -26.49 8.22
C ARG A 662 12.91 -25.88 9.57
N ALA A 663 14.02 -26.37 10.13
CA ALA A 663 14.61 -25.80 11.34
C ALA A 663 14.85 -24.28 11.17
N VAL A 664 14.41 -23.49 12.14
CA VAL A 664 14.61 -22.04 12.17
C VAL A 664 16.07 -21.70 12.45
N LEU A 665 16.72 -22.46 13.34
CA LEU A 665 18.12 -22.29 13.72
C LEU A 665 19.00 -23.27 12.96
N GLN A 666 19.63 -22.80 11.89
CA GLN A 666 20.50 -23.61 11.03
C GLN A 666 21.77 -24.05 11.77
N ALA A 667 22.28 -25.24 11.44
CA ALA A 667 23.49 -25.78 12.08
C ALA A 667 24.73 -24.87 11.94
N GLY A 668 24.85 -24.15 10.82
CA GLY A 668 25.90 -23.15 10.61
C GLY A 668 25.82 -21.98 11.59
N TYR A 669 24.61 -21.45 11.78
CA TYR A 669 24.36 -20.39 12.77
C TYR A 669 24.60 -20.87 14.20
N LEU A 670 24.17 -22.09 14.55
CA LEU A 670 24.34 -22.63 15.90
C LEU A 670 25.81 -22.82 16.33
N ARG A 671 26.77 -22.87 15.39
CA ARG A 671 28.20 -22.82 15.72
C ARG A 671 28.58 -21.56 16.51
N ASN A 672 27.86 -20.46 16.29
CA ASN A 672 28.03 -19.20 17.02
C ASN A 672 27.69 -19.35 18.52
N ALA A 673 26.73 -20.21 18.87
CA ALA A 673 26.34 -20.47 20.24
C ALA A 673 27.30 -21.44 20.97
N ASP A 674 28.14 -22.18 20.24
CA ASP A 674 29.05 -23.21 20.79
C ASP A 674 30.46 -22.70 21.19
N ARG A 675 30.64 -21.38 21.23
CA ARG A 675 31.90 -20.74 21.58
C ARG A 675 32.35 -21.07 23.02
N ASP A 676 33.63 -20.84 23.27
CA ASP A 676 34.24 -20.94 24.61
C ASP A 676 33.90 -19.74 25.52
N ARG A 677 33.10 -18.80 25.02
CA ARG A 677 32.69 -17.58 25.70
C ARG A 677 31.26 -17.21 25.33
N GLU A 678 30.57 -16.56 26.25
CA GLU A 678 29.35 -15.80 25.96
C GLU A 678 29.70 -14.33 25.80
N VAL A 679 28.99 -13.65 24.89
CA VAL A 679 29.30 -12.27 24.53
C VAL A 679 28.19 -11.39 25.06
N LEU A 680 28.55 -10.46 25.94
CA LEU A 680 27.65 -9.45 26.49
C LEU A 680 28.06 -8.09 25.96
N ILE A 681 27.10 -7.18 25.91
CA ILE A 681 27.30 -5.78 25.55
C ILE A 681 27.04 -4.97 26.81
N VAL A 682 28.11 -4.33 27.28
CA VAL A 682 28.12 -3.59 28.53
C VAL A 682 28.66 -2.20 28.21
N ALA A 683 27.78 -1.21 28.21
CA ALA A 683 28.20 0.18 28.05
C ALA A 683 28.98 0.60 29.31
N ASP A 684 30.31 0.65 29.22
CA ASP A 684 31.13 1.15 30.32
C ASP A 684 30.96 2.66 30.44
N GLY A 685 30.45 3.11 31.60
CA GLY A 685 30.22 4.52 31.90
C GLY A 685 31.47 5.40 32.02
N SER A 686 32.61 5.07 31.37
CA SER A 686 33.89 5.79 31.52
C SER A 686 34.45 6.49 30.26
N THR A 687 33.84 6.34 29.08
CA THR A 687 34.26 7.11 27.90
C THR A 687 33.07 7.70 27.16
N THR A 688 32.46 8.68 27.81
CA THR A 688 31.99 9.95 27.24
C THR A 688 31.25 10.63 28.39
N ARG A 689 31.68 11.85 28.76
CA ARG A 689 30.76 12.80 29.41
C ARG A 689 29.46 12.70 28.61
N PRO A 690 28.28 12.48 29.23
CA PRO A 690 27.07 12.18 28.48
C PRO A 690 27.00 13.22 27.37
N ALA A 691 27.08 12.78 26.11
CA ALA A 691 26.65 13.63 25.02
C ALA A 691 25.29 14.12 25.50
N ALA A 692 25.16 15.45 25.65
CA ALA A 692 23.92 16.03 26.13
C ALA A 692 22.79 15.30 25.39
N ALA A 693 21.80 14.80 26.13
CA ALA A 693 20.69 14.05 25.53
C ALA A 693 20.28 14.80 24.25
N PRO A 694 20.23 14.12 23.09
CA PRO A 694 20.11 14.79 21.81
C PRO A 694 18.98 15.80 21.90
N THR A 695 19.29 17.03 21.52
CA THR A 695 18.37 18.15 21.57
C THR A 695 17.08 17.78 20.83
N ALA A 696 15.96 18.44 21.14
CA ALA A 696 14.72 18.20 20.42
C ALA A 696 14.91 18.32 18.89
N ALA A 697 15.72 19.29 18.46
CA ALA A 697 16.13 19.46 17.06
C ALA A 697 16.82 18.20 16.51
N GLU A 698 17.88 17.70 17.14
CA GLU A 698 18.62 16.51 16.69
C GLU A 698 17.74 15.25 16.64
N ARG A 699 16.83 15.09 17.61
CA ARG A 699 15.90 13.94 17.64
C ARG A 699 14.87 13.99 16.51
N PHE A 700 14.27 15.15 16.28
CA PHE A 700 13.29 15.32 15.21
C PHE A 700 13.94 15.26 13.83
N ASP A 701 15.11 15.88 13.64
CA ASP A 701 15.88 15.74 12.39
C ASP A 701 16.23 14.29 12.12
N ALA A 702 16.66 13.53 13.13
CA ALA A 702 16.91 12.10 12.96
C ALA A 702 15.63 11.33 12.57
N ALA A 703 14.45 11.72 13.09
CA ALA A 703 13.18 11.14 12.69
C ALA A 703 12.82 11.47 11.23
N TYR A 704 13.00 12.72 10.81
CA TYR A 704 12.77 13.15 9.43
C TYR A 704 13.83 12.60 8.45
N ALA A 705 15.06 12.35 8.88
CA ALA A 705 16.07 11.67 8.08
C ALA A 705 15.66 10.21 7.79
N ARG A 706 15.02 9.53 8.74
CA ARG A 706 14.55 8.14 8.59
C ARG A 706 13.28 8.00 7.75
N SER A 707 12.48 9.05 7.61
CA SER A 707 11.21 9.02 6.88
C SER A 707 10.85 10.41 6.37
N GLU A 708 10.40 10.51 5.12
CA GLU A 708 9.87 11.78 4.57
C GLU A 708 8.71 12.34 5.38
N ASP A 709 7.89 11.43 5.94
CA ASP A 709 6.73 11.73 6.76
C ASP A 709 6.65 10.72 7.94
N PRO A 710 7.43 10.92 9.02
CA PRO A 710 7.56 9.95 10.10
C PRO A 710 6.26 9.71 10.87
N TRP A 711 5.41 10.74 10.98
CA TRP A 711 4.11 10.65 11.63
C TRP A 711 2.96 10.37 10.65
N ARG A 712 3.25 10.21 9.36
CA ARG A 712 2.27 9.98 8.29
C ARG A 712 1.17 11.05 8.22
N VAL A 713 1.54 12.32 8.47
CA VAL A 713 0.62 13.47 8.46
C VAL A 713 -0.01 13.75 7.09
N THR A 714 0.58 13.21 6.02
CA THR A 714 0.07 13.30 4.64
C THR A 714 -0.93 12.19 4.29
N THR A 715 -0.79 10.99 4.86
CA THR A 715 -1.52 9.79 4.41
C THR A 715 -2.51 9.24 5.42
N ARG A 716 -2.31 9.45 6.73
CA ARG A 716 -3.25 8.96 7.75
C ARG A 716 -4.51 9.80 7.78
N TRP A 717 -5.66 9.14 7.68
CA TRP A 717 -6.97 9.79 7.85
C TRP A 717 -7.09 10.49 9.21
N TYR A 718 -6.60 9.86 10.27
CA TYR A 718 -6.54 10.42 11.62
C TYR A 718 -5.90 11.83 11.62
N GLU A 719 -4.70 11.97 11.06
CA GLU A 719 -3.98 13.25 10.99
C GLU A 719 -4.68 14.27 10.09
N ARG A 720 -5.26 13.82 8.97
CA ARG A 720 -6.05 14.68 8.09
C ARG A 720 -7.30 15.23 8.81
N ARG A 721 -8.02 14.38 9.54
CA ARG A 721 -9.23 14.77 10.30
C ARG A 721 -8.89 15.74 11.42
N LYS A 722 -7.87 15.45 12.23
CA LYS A 722 -7.40 16.32 13.33
C LYS A 722 -7.01 17.70 12.82
N ARG A 723 -6.28 17.78 11.70
CA ARG A 723 -5.95 19.05 11.02
C ARG A 723 -7.21 19.82 10.59
N LEU A 724 -8.16 19.15 9.94
CA LEU A 724 -9.41 19.79 9.51
C LEU A 724 -10.23 20.31 10.70
N ALA A 725 -10.30 19.55 11.80
CA ALA A 725 -10.96 19.98 13.03
C ALA A 725 -10.27 21.21 13.63
N THR A 726 -8.94 21.22 13.66
CA THR A 726 -8.14 22.37 14.15
C THR A 726 -8.41 23.64 13.35
N LEU A 727 -8.43 23.55 12.02
CA LEU A 727 -8.73 24.70 11.14
C LEU A 727 -10.19 25.15 11.25
N ALA A 728 -11.12 24.23 11.45
CA ALA A 728 -12.54 24.53 11.60
C ALA A 728 -12.88 25.16 12.97
N ALA A 729 -12.06 24.92 14.00
CA ALA A 729 -12.24 25.50 15.33
C ALA A 729 -11.88 26.99 15.40
N LEU A 730 -11.16 27.53 14.42
CA LEU A 730 -10.74 28.93 14.39
C LEU A 730 -11.95 29.89 14.39
N PRO A 731 -12.04 30.84 15.34
CA PRO A 731 -13.23 31.68 15.52
C PRO A 731 -13.41 32.73 14.42
N ASP A 732 -12.32 33.24 13.85
CA ASP A 732 -12.36 34.27 12.81
C ASP A 732 -12.00 33.68 11.44
N GLU A 733 -12.71 34.08 10.39
CA GLU A 733 -12.51 33.58 9.02
C GLU A 733 -11.14 33.96 8.43
N ARG A 734 -10.58 35.10 8.85
CA ARG A 734 -9.29 35.63 8.41
C ARG A 734 -8.54 36.25 9.58
N TYR A 735 -7.22 36.10 9.58
CA TYR A 735 -6.30 36.74 10.54
C TYR A 735 -5.26 37.58 9.80
N GLY A 736 -4.77 38.65 10.41
CA GLY A 736 -3.70 39.45 9.82
C GLY A 736 -2.38 38.70 9.87
N ARG A 737 -1.83 38.52 11.08
CA ARG A 737 -0.52 37.87 11.28
C ARG A 737 -0.63 36.65 12.20
N ALA A 738 -0.11 35.51 11.75
CA ALA A 738 -0.14 34.26 12.51
C ALA A 738 1.25 33.67 12.77
N LEU A 739 1.37 32.95 13.89
CA LEU A 739 2.53 32.14 14.26
C LEU A 739 2.09 30.68 14.39
N GLU A 740 2.73 29.77 13.68
CA GLU A 740 2.60 28.32 13.90
C GLU A 740 3.88 27.79 14.56
N ILE A 741 3.72 27.25 15.78
CA ILE A 741 4.78 26.63 16.55
C ILE A 741 4.78 25.12 16.25
N GLY A 742 5.89 24.60 15.74
CA GLY A 742 6.04 23.19 15.36
C GLY A 742 5.36 22.87 14.03
N CYS A 743 5.77 23.55 12.95
CA CYS A 743 5.12 23.41 11.65
C CYS A 743 5.37 22.08 10.94
N SER A 744 6.30 21.25 11.42
CA SER A 744 6.64 19.96 10.84
C SER A 744 6.97 20.12 9.35
N ILE A 745 6.51 19.21 8.49
CA ILE A 745 6.70 19.30 7.04
C ILE A 745 5.70 20.25 6.35
N GLY A 746 4.93 21.05 7.10
CA GLY A 746 4.11 22.14 6.54
C GLY A 746 2.70 21.77 6.06
N VAL A 747 2.13 20.65 6.51
CA VAL A 747 0.78 20.23 6.04
C VAL A 747 -0.34 21.06 6.67
N THR A 748 -0.26 21.35 7.98
CA THR A 748 -1.22 22.24 8.66
C THR A 748 -0.99 23.70 8.24
N THR A 749 0.28 24.08 8.10
CA THR A 749 0.72 25.38 7.58
C THR A 749 0.05 25.75 6.26
N ALA A 750 -0.09 24.82 5.31
CA ALA A 750 -0.74 25.07 4.04
C ALA A 750 -2.21 25.49 4.21
N GLY A 751 -2.95 24.86 5.12
CA GLY A 751 -4.33 25.25 5.43
C GLY A 751 -4.42 26.57 6.19
N LEU A 752 -3.43 26.89 7.03
CA LEU A 752 -3.34 28.20 7.71
C LEU A 752 -3.00 29.32 6.73
N ALA A 753 -2.16 29.08 5.74
CA ALA A 753 -1.78 30.06 4.71
C ALA A 753 -3.02 30.60 3.97
N GLU A 754 -4.07 29.79 3.81
CA GLU A 754 -5.33 30.22 3.21
C GLU A 754 -6.20 31.09 4.12
N ARG A 755 -5.84 31.27 5.40
CA ARG A 755 -6.64 31.97 6.42
C ARG A 755 -5.96 33.23 6.96
N VAL A 756 -4.74 33.55 6.49
CA VAL A 756 -3.94 34.63 7.09
C VAL A 756 -3.30 35.54 6.03
N ASP A 757 -3.03 36.80 6.37
CA ASP A 757 -2.34 37.74 5.49
C ASP A 757 -0.81 37.58 5.55
N ALA A 758 -0.28 37.16 6.71
CA ALA A 758 1.13 36.82 6.92
C ALA A 758 1.27 35.65 7.92
N LEU A 759 2.04 34.62 7.55
CA LEU A 759 2.29 33.45 8.40
C LEU A 759 3.77 33.29 8.69
N LEU A 760 4.13 33.19 9.98
CA LEU A 760 5.43 32.70 10.40
C LEU A 760 5.27 31.27 10.94
N ALA A 761 5.83 30.30 10.24
CA ALA A 761 5.83 28.89 10.62
C ALA A 761 7.23 28.50 11.10
N VAL A 762 7.34 27.99 12.32
CA VAL A 762 8.64 27.64 12.91
C VAL A 762 8.69 26.19 13.35
N ASP A 763 9.86 25.58 13.18
CA ASP A 763 10.16 24.26 13.73
C ASP A 763 11.61 24.23 14.23
N VAL A 764 11.91 23.36 15.19
CA VAL A 764 13.28 23.19 15.71
C VAL A 764 14.13 22.31 14.80
N ALA A 765 13.50 21.53 13.91
CA ALA A 765 14.17 20.59 13.01
C ALA A 765 14.43 21.22 11.62
N PRO A 766 15.71 21.51 11.27
CA PRO A 766 16.12 21.93 9.93
C PRO A 766 15.47 21.14 8.79
N THR A 767 15.43 19.81 8.88
CA THR A 767 14.89 18.94 7.83
C THR A 767 13.39 19.14 7.64
N ALA A 768 12.65 19.37 8.73
CA ALA A 768 11.23 19.67 8.69
C ALA A 768 10.98 21.00 7.96
N VAL A 769 11.76 22.02 8.33
CA VAL A 769 11.70 23.36 7.75
C VAL A 769 12.00 23.34 6.26
N GLU A 770 13.02 22.62 5.81
CA GLU A 770 13.33 22.47 4.39
C GLU A 770 12.16 21.87 3.60
N ARG A 771 11.53 20.82 4.14
CA ARG A 771 10.36 20.18 3.52
C ARG A 771 9.13 21.07 3.54
N ALA A 772 8.89 21.79 4.62
CA ALA A 772 7.83 22.78 4.71
C ALA A 772 8.03 23.91 3.68
N ARG A 773 9.26 24.42 3.52
CA ARG A 773 9.59 25.41 2.48
C ARG A 773 9.30 24.89 1.08
N ALA A 774 9.68 23.65 0.78
CA ALA A 774 9.40 23.04 -0.52
C ALA A 774 7.88 22.91 -0.76
N ARG A 775 7.11 22.50 0.26
CA ARG A 775 5.64 22.40 0.17
C ARG A 775 4.95 23.75 0.01
N LEU A 776 5.52 24.81 0.57
CA LEU A 776 4.91 26.15 0.62
C LEU A 776 5.54 27.13 -0.37
N ALA A 777 6.27 26.62 -1.38
CA ALA A 777 7.01 27.44 -2.34
C ALA A 777 6.12 28.45 -3.09
N ASP A 778 4.84 28.13 -3.29
CA ASP A 778 3.86 28.97 -3.97
C ASP A 778 3.11 29.95 -3.04
N ALA A 779 3.45 30.00 -1.75
CA ALA A 779 2.81 30.85 -0.74
C ALA A 779 3.77 31.95 -0.24
N PRO A 780 3.93 33.08 -0.97
CA PRO A 780 4.95 34.09 -0.69
C PRO A 780 4.74 34.86 0.62
N HIS A 781 3.54 34.80 1.19
CA HIS A 781 3.19 35.39 2.49
C HIS A 781 3.52 34.47 3.68
N VAL A 782 4.08 33.28 3.43
CA VAL A 782 4.48 32.31 4.44
C VAL A 782 6.00 32.31 4.60
N GLN A 783 6.47 32.60 5.80
CA GLN A 783 7.87 32.49 6.19
C GLN A 783 8.05 31.23 7.03
N VAL A 784 8.97 30.35 6.61
CA VAL A 784 9.29 29.13 7.34
C VAL A 784 10.71 29.20 7.87
N GLU A 785 10.90 29.08 9.18
CA GLU A 785 12.19 29.29 9.85
C GLU A 785 12.54 28.16 10.83
N VAL A 786 13.83 27.83 10.93
CA VAL A 786 14.33 26.99 12.00
C VAL A 786 14.43 27.86 13.25
N ARG A 787 13.61 27.60 14.27
CA ARG A 787 13.60 28.38 15.52
C ARG A 787 13.06 27.56 16.68
N ASP A 788 13.75 27.65 17.82
CA ASP A 788 13.27 27.16 19.12
C ASP A 788 12.61 28.30 19.89
N VAL A 789 11.27 28.31 19.91
CA VAL A 789 10.47 29.35 20.58
C VAL A 789 10.65 29.37 22.10
N SER A 790 11.23 28.33 22.70
CA SER A 790 11.52 28.32 24.13
C SER A 790 12.78 29.11 24.49
N ALA A 791 13.65 29.37 23.51
CA ALA A 791 14.89 30.13 23.66
C ALA A 791 14.83 31.49 22.95
N ASP A 792 14.22 31.54 21.76
CA ASP A 792 14.10 32.72 20.90
C ASP A 792 12.64 32.89 20.47
N TRP A 793 11.89 33.74 21.18
CA TRP A 793 10.50 34.02 20.82
C TRP A 793 10.44 35.08 19.71
N PRO A 794 9.68 34.86 18.61
CA PRO A 794 9.65 35.77 17.49
C PRO A 794 9.03 37.14 17.85
N ALA A 795 9.65 38.21 17.35
CA ALA A 795 9.18 39.57 17.59
C ALA A 795 7.87 39.90 16.86
N GLY A 796 7.11 40.82 17.44
CA GLY A 796 5.86 41.37 16.90
C GLY A 796 4.60 40.74 17.49
N ALA A 797 3.46 41.38 17.24
CA ALA A 797 2.15 40.88 17.66
C ALA A 797 1.58 39.90 16.62
N PHE A 798 0.84 38.91 17.09
CA PHE A 798 0.14 37.90 16.29
C PHE A 798 -1.35 37.90 16.66
N ASP A 799 -2.20 37.82 15.65
CA ASP A 799 -3.65 37.66 15.80
C ASP A 799 -4.02 36.19 16.03
N LEU A 800 -3.17 35.27 15.55
CA LEU A 800 -3.31 33.83 15.73
C LEU A 800 -1.98 33.20 16.14
N VAL A 801 -1.98 32.40 17.20
CA VAL A 801 -0.90 31.46 17.53
C VAL A 801 -1.48 30.05 17.43
N VAL A 802 -0.76 29.15 16.75
CA VAL A 802 -1.10 27.73 16.63
C VAL A 802 -0.03 26.93 17.36
N MET A 803 -0.45 26.08 18.30
CA MET A 803 0.41 25.16 19.03
C MET A 803 -0.17 23.75 18.94
N SER A 804 0.19 23.03 17.89
CA SER A 804 -0.27 21.66 17.66
C SER A 804 0.88 20.68 17.90
N GLU A 805 0.68 19.68 18.76
CA GLU A 805 1.65 18.60 18.99
C GLU A 805 3.04 19.08 19.50
N VAL A 806 3.13 20.18 20.25
CA VAL A 806 4.42 20.73 20.73
C VAL A 806 4.57 20.74 22.25
N GLY A 807 3.54 21.17 22.98
CA GLY A 807 3.70 21.56 24.39
C GLY A 807 4.17 20.42 25.31
N TYR A 808 3.97 19.17 24.91
CA TYR A 808 4.40 17.99 25.67
C TYR A 808 5.87 17.61 25.44
N TYR A 809 6.57 18.20 24.45
CA TYR A 809 8.00 17.96 24.22
C TYR A 809 8.92 18.90 25.00
N LEU A 810 8.40 20.07 25.41
CA LEU A 810 9.16 21.08 26.15
C LEU A 810 9.47 20.61 27.57
N ASP A 811 10.59 20.97 28.17
CA ASP A 811 10.74 20.83 29.62
C ASP A 811 9.89 21.88 30.36
N ASP A 812 9.80 21.80 31.69
CA ASP A 812 8.94 22.69 32.47
C ASP A 812 9.36 24.16 32.32
N ALA A 813 10.66 24.44 32.36
CA ALA A 813 11.18 25.80 32.22
C ALA A 813 10.93 26.38 30.82
N ALA A 814 11.04 25.56 29.77
CA ALA A 814 10.76 25.90 28.39
C ALA A 814 9.28 26.17 28.17
N LEU A 815 8.40 25.31 28.67
CA LEU A 815 6.95 25.52 28.61
C LEU A 815 6.55 26.79 29.38
N ASP A 816 7.11 27.02 30.57
CA ASP A 816 6.86 28.23 31.36
C ASP A 816 7.20 29.51 30.58
N ARG A 817 8.35 29.52 29.90
CA ARG A 817 8.77 30.66 29.05
C ARG A 817 7.81 30.89 27.89
N VAL A 818 7.41 29.82 27.19
CA VAL A 818 6.43 29.89 26.09
C VAL A 818 5.08 30.41 26.59
N LEU A 819 4.56 29.87 27.69
CA LEU A 819 3.28 30.30 28.26
C LEU A 819 3.31 31.74 28.76
N ALA A 820 4.42 32.20 29.33
CA ALA A 820 4.59 33.58 29.78
C ALA A 820 4.67 34.58 28.61
N ALA A 821 5.15 34.15 27.43
CA ALA A 821 5.23 35.00 26.24
C ALA A 821 3.87 35.19 25.54
N LEU A 822 2.98 34.19 25.61
CA LEU A 822 1.71 34.18 24.87
C LEU A 822 0.85 35.44 25.04
N PRO A 823 0.56 35.96 26.26
CA PRO A 823 -0.31 37.13 26.41
C PRO A 823 0.26 38.42 25.80
N GLY A 824 1.59 38.56 25.76
CA GLY A 824 2.25 39.71 25.15
C GLY A 824 2.42 39.58 23.64
N ALA A 825 2.51 38.34 23.14
CA ALA A 825 2.63 38.03 21.72
C ALA A 825 1.26 38.10 21.01
N LEU A 826 0.19 37.71 21.70
CA LEU A 826 -1.18 37.82 21.20
C LEU A 826 -1.65 39.26 21.35
N GLY A 827 -2.13 39.85 20.25
CA GLY A 827 -2.76 41.18 20.30
C GLY A 827 -4.02 41.20 21.18
N ALA A 828 -4.64 42.37 21.36
CA ALA A 828 -5.85 42.52 22.19
C ALA A 828 -7.05 41.68 21.71
N SER A 829 -7.03 41.21 20.46
CA SER A 829 -8.00 40.29 19.85
C SER A 829 -7.40 38.93 19.49
N GLY A 830 -6.22 38.61 20.00
CA GLY A 830 -5.46 37.43 19.62
C GLY A 830 -6.13 36.12 20.05
N THR A 831 -5.93 35.09 19.23
CA THR A 831 -6.43 33.73 19.44
C THR A 831 -5.28 32.74 19.50
N LEU A 832 -5.32 31.82 20.45
CA LEU A 832 -4.50 30.62 20.51
C LEU A 832 -5.37 29.42 20.19
N VAL A 833 -4.97 28.62 19.21
CA VAL A 833 -5.51 27.27 19.00
C VAL A 833 -4.45 26.25 19.37
N ALA A 834 -4.83 25.27 20.19
CA ALA A 834 -3.96 24.20 20.62
C ALA A 834 -4.60 22.84 20.34
N CYS A 835 -3.82 21.89 19.80
CA CYS A 835 -4.29 20.55 19.52
C CYS A 835 -3.20 19.52 19.86
N HIS A 836 -3.47 18.64 20.82
CA HIS A 836 -2.48 17.68 21.29
C HIS A 836 -3.08 16.27 21.39
N TRP A 837 -2.30 15.29 20.96
CA TRP A 837 -2.52 13.88 21.26
C TRP A 837 -2.59 13.64 22.78
N ARG A 838 -3.55 12.82 23.21
CA ARG A 838 -3.82 12.58 24.65
C ARG A 838 -3.02 11.45 25.24
N HIS A 839 -2.64 10.47 24.44
CA HIS A 839 -1.97 9.27 24.95
C HIS A 839 -0.46 9.52 25.04
N PRO A 840 0.15 9.47 26.23
CA PRO A 840 1.59 9.69 26.35
C PRO A 840 2.35 8.58 25.61
N GLU A 841 3.09 8.94 24.56
CA GLU A 841 3.90 8.01 23.77
C GLU A 841 5.32 8.58 23.56
N GLY A 842 6.34 7.74 23.71
CA GLY A 842 7.73 8.13 23.43
C GLY A 842 8.29 9.19 24.40
N ASP A 843 8.90 10.24 23.85
CA ASP A 843 9.75 11.19 24.59
C ASP A 843 8.99 12.34 25.30
N PHE A 844 7.67 12.20 25.49
CA PHE A 844 6.85 13.27 26.04
C PHE A 844 7.20 13.54 27.50
N ARG A 845 7.33 14.81 27.87
CA ARG A 845 7.58 15.26 29.25
C ARG A 845 6.32 15.33 30.11
N ARG A 846 5.15 15.34 29.45
CA ARG A 846 3.81 15.47 30.04
C ARG A 846 2.76 15.02 29.03
N SER A 847 1.53 14.77 29.46
CA SER A 847 0.43 14.44 28.55
C SER A 847 -0.11 15.66 27.80
N GLY A 848 -0.81 15.44 26.68
CA GLY A 848 -1.56 16.52 26.02
C GLY A 848 -2.59 17.18 26.95
N ASP A 849 -3.26 16.39 27.80
CA ASP A 849 -4.22 16.91 28.79
C ASP A 849 -3.54 17.87 29.79
N GLU A 850 -2.32 17.56 30.24
CA GLU A 850 -1.53 18.45 31.10
C GLU A 850 -1.12 19.74 30.39
N VAL A 851 -0.73 19.68 29.11
CA VAL A 851 -0.46 20.88 28.30
C VAL A 851 -1.67 21.81 28.27
N HIS A 852 -2.85 21.26 27.99
CA HIS A 852 -4.09 22.01 27.93
C HIS A 852 -4.50 22.59 29.29
N ALA A 853 -4.33 21.85 30.38
CA ALA A 853 -4.55 22.37 31.74
C ALA A 853 -3.68 23.60 32.05
N ARG A 854 -2.43 23.59 31.58
CA ARG A 854 -1.51 24.71 31.74
C ARG A 854 -1.84 25.89 30.83
N LEU A 855 -2.26 25.64 29.58
CA LEU A 855 -2.73 26.68 28.66
C LEU A 855 -3.98 27.39 29.22
N ALA A 856 -4.90 26.64 29.83
CA ALA A 856 -6.10 27.21 30.46
C ALA A 856 -5.80 28.12 31.66
N ALA A 857 -4.62 28.03 32.26
CA ALA A 857 -4.18 28.87 33.37
C ALA A 857 -3.45 30.15 32.91
N VAL A 858 -3.24 30.36 31.60
CA VAL A 858 -2.56 31.55 31.07
C VAL A 858 -3.42 32.81 31.31
N PRO A 859 -2.90 33.83 32.02
CA PRO A 859 -3.67 35.04 32.28
C PRO A 859 -4.07 35.79 31.02
N GLY A 860 -5.29 36.32 30.98
CA GLY A 860 -5.78 37.15 29.88
C GLY A 860 -6.32 36.38 28.68
N LEU A 861 -6.27 35.04 28.69
CA LEU A 861 -6.90 34.21 27.67
C LEU A 861 -8.09 33.46 28.26
N THR A 862 -9.21 33.46 27.54
CA THR A 862 -10.43 32.75 27.91
C THR A 862 -10.67 31.61 26.93
N ARG A 863 -10.91 30.40 27.44
CA ARG A 863 -11.29 29.26 26.60
C ARG A 863 -12.69 29.46 26.04
N ILE A 864 -12.80 29.53 24.72
CA ILE A 864 -14.07 29.72 23.99
C ILE A 864 -14.56 28.44 23.29
N LEU A 865 -13.66 27.45 23.10
CA LEU A 865 -13.98 26.15 22.53
C LEU A 865 -13.13 25.06 23.21
N ARG A 866 -13.76 23.90 23.48
CA ARG A 866 -13.08 22.65 23.81
C ARG A 866 -13.76 21.51 23.03
N HIS A 867 -12.95 20.76 22.31
CA HIS A 867 -13.33 19.55 21.60
C HIS A 867 -12.44 18.42 22.11
N GLU A 868 -13.05 17.42 22.74
CA GLU A 868 -12.34 16.31 23.37
C GLU A 868 -12.78 15.00 22.71
N GLU A 869 -11.83 14.28 22.14
CA GLU A 869 -11.98 12.90 21.65
C GLU A 869 -11.09 11.98 22.49
N ASP A 870 -11.26 10.66 22.36
CA ASP A 870 -10.40 9.68 23.04
C ASP A 870 -8.91 9.91 22.74
N ASP A 871 -8.61 10.41 21.54
CA ASP A 871 -7.27 10.47 20.97
C ASP A 871 -6.60 11.85 21.03
N PHE A 872 -7.37 12.94 20.90
CA PHE A 872 -6.80 14.29 20.94
C PHE A 872 -7.71 15.26 21.65
N LEU A 873 -7.09 16.29 22.20
CA LEU A 873 -7.74 17.45 22.78
C LEU A 873 -7.47 18.66 21.91
N LEU A 874 -8.52 19.41 21.58
CA LEU A 874 -8.47 20.64 20.80
C LEU A 874 -9.15 21.77 21.57
N GLU A 875 -8.44 22.86 21.80
CA GLU A 875 -8.97 24.03 22.49
C GLU A 875 -8.62 25.32 21.77
N VAL A 876 -9.54 26.28 21.89
CA VAL A 876 -9.32 27.66 21.45
C VAL A 876 -9.44 28.57 22.66
N LEU A 877 -8.37 29.33 22.90
CA LEU A 877 -8.29 30.35 23.94
C LEU A 877 -8.11 31.71 23.27
N ALA A 878 -8.89 32.70 23.68
CA ALA A 878 -8.85 34.02 23.05
C ALA A 878 -8.87 35.13 24.10
N ALA A 879 -8.24 36.27 23.76
CA ALA A 879 -8.32 37.49 24.57
C ALA A 879 -9.75 38.06 24.60
N ASP A 880 -10.51 37.87 23.51
CA ASP A 880 -11.94 38.20 23.44
C ASP A 880 -12.80 37.00 23.86
N PRO A 881 -13.49 37.05 25.01
CA PRO A 881 -14.27 35.92 25.53
C PRO A 881 -15.59 35.69 24.79
N ARG A 882 -15.97 36.56 23.84
CA ARG A 882 -17.24 36.43 23.10
C ARG A 882 -17.22 35.19 22.19
N SER A 883 -18.37 34.50 22.13
CA SER A 883 -18.58 33.41 21.16
C SER A 883 -18.49 33.92 19.72
N VAL A 884 -18.22 33.03 18.77
CA VAL A 884 -18.18 33.37 17.33
C VAL A 884 -19.45 34.08 16.88
N ALA A 885 -20.63 33.57 17.27
CA ALA A 885 -21.92 34.20 17.00
C ALA A 885 -21.99 35.66 17.50
N ALA A 886 -21.56 35.90 18.74
CA ALA A 886 -21.55 37.24 19.32
C ALA A 886 -20.53 38.17 18.66
N ARG A 887 -19.38 37.64 18.19
CA ARG A 887 -18.39 38.41 17.42
C ARG A 887 -18.93 38.84 16.06
N THR A 888 -19.75 38.01 15.42
CA THR A 888 -20.36 38.27 14.11
C THR A 888 -21.72 38.96 14.19
N GLY A 889 -22.15 39.42 15.37
CA GLY A 889 -23.39 40.18 15.55
C GLY A 889 -24.68 39.36 15.61
N LEU A 890 -24.59 38.03 15.73
CA LEU A 890 -25.72 37.15 15.99
C LEU A 890 -26.01 37.18 17.51
N ARG A 891 -27.20 37.69 17.87
CA ARG A 891 -27.63 37.83 19.28
C ARG A 891 -28.37 36.60 19.78
#